data_AF-U4T6N7-F1
#
_entry.id   AF-U4T6N7-F1
#
_cell.length_a   1.000
_cell.length_b   1.000
_cell.length_c   1.000
_cell.angle_alpha   90.00
_cell.angle_beta   90.00
_cell.angle_gamma   90.00
#
_symmetry.space_group_name_H-M   'P 1'
#
loop_
_entity.id
_entity.type
_entity.pdbx_description
1 polymer ?
#
loop_
_entity_poly.entity_id
_entity_poly.type
_entity_poly.pdbx_seq_one_letter_code
_entity_poly.pdbx_strand_id
1 'polypeptide(L)'
;MTANNKTIEVEGHSHSIGQYFHRLSLLLAFLFIVISALCLPVISAHAASTTDTPSISEENSTDTSSTPSAASNPDTFTEYAAQQLNTIKDKELTTSGVVEEIFDPTERTAVEQAGTLQGDTGLTGEYHESYYVLDRLNAGLPPLSKPPNLTTPLATLEFFQSAVMNQQYDLAAYALNMNLIEEDVQRSRALELTKRLDFLLSERKLYVFDDLPDRPDGLIEPPLGNTSSVMGIVRRSIQLGYIDYRERRVPIYLQRVRVEDSAPVWVFSAQTVGNIDNLYEQYHPAEFERYLPIWLKFKVFGIALWEFLALISFFLLTMGVGWLLSKGTEKIISYYIDDEKYSMYVGSSNGVADLVGKLTVPLTFAISFLLVFTLVSGGFPYLDAVASSTRPLIWIGLVFSTMWLGIRIINFFANRYQNLQIENLAEEHFDKERRRRTYVSIFRRVFIFVMILGSIWMGLSEFANMEGLGKTLLTSAGIAGVVIGIAAQPILGNIIAGVQVAVTQPVRIGDSVIMDGNFSTVEDLRYTYAVLKTWDERRLIVPMRELITETVENWSHTEVHQTCPVFLYIDYGADIDAIRQHFISVVKDHKLWDNKTEPEIFVVEVTEKTIQLRGAVSSIGPIEAWTLACEIREQMLGYLHDQQNKYLPTERFALRQDH
;
A
#
# COMPACT_ATOMS: atom_id res chain seq x y z
N MET A 1 32.08 37.88 59.93
CA MET A 1 33.00 37.28 58.93
C MET A 1 32.16 36.44 58.00
N THR A 2 32.01 36.92 56.77
CA THR A 2 31.10 36.47 55.73
C THR A 2 31.68 35.27 54.98
N ALA A 3 30.90 34.18 54.86
CA ALA A 3 31.20 33.07 53.96
C ALA A 3 30.24 33.11 52.77
N ASN A 4 30.86 33.23 51.59
CA ASN A 4 30.26 33.32 50.26
C ASN A 4 29.47 32.05 49.89
N ASN A 5 28.24 32.22 49.42
CA ASN A 5 27.50 31.20 48.68
C ASN A 5 27.42 31.67 47.22
N LYS A 6 28.13 31.00 46.32
CA LYS A 6 28.10 31.26 44.86
C LYS A 6 27.12 30.29 44.23
N THR A 7 25.89 30.73 44.02
CA THR A 7 24.92 30.10 43.11
C THR A 7 25.40 30.30 41.67
N ILE A 8 25.67 29.20 40.97
CA ILE A 8 25.96 29.18 39.53
C ILE A 8 24.62 29.15 38.81
N GLU A 9 24.38 30.15 37.95
CA GLU A 9 23.21 30.29 37.09
C GLU A 9 23.03 29.06 36.18
N VAL A 10 21.90 28.38 36.31
CA VAL A 10 21.40 27.37 35.37
C VAL A 10 20.09 27.89 34.76
N GLU A 11 20.15 29.01 34.04
CA GLU A 11 18.98 29.52 33.29
C GLU A 11 19.26 29.78 31.79
N GLY A 12 20.49 29.61 31.32
CA GLY A 12 20.85 29.84 29.91
C GLY A 12 20.57 28.69 28.93
N HIS A 13 20.41 27.44 29.41
CA HIS A 13 20.44 26.27 28.53
C HIS A 13 19.08 25.76 28.03
N SER A 14 17.98 26.03 28.75
CA SER A 14 16.63 25.58 28.35
C SER A 14 16.00 26.47 27.26
N HIS A 15 16.33 27.76 27.24
CA HIS A 15 15.73 28.71 26.30
C HIS A 15 16.27 28.58 24.87
N SER A 16 17.53 28.18 24.70
CA SER A 16 18.16 27.95 23.40
C SER A 16 17.61 26.70 22.70
N ILE A 17 17.50 25.57 23.42
CA ILE A 17 17.05 24.28 22.84
C ILE A 17 15.58 24.37 22.40
N GLY A 18 14.73 25.07 23.17
CA GLY A 18 13.34 25.31 22.81
C GLY A 18 13.17 26.16 21.54
N GLN A 19 14.00 27.19 21.35
CA GLN A 19 13.96 28.01 20.14
C GLN A 19 14.45 27.27 18.90
N TYR A 20 15.44 26.38 19.02
CA TYR A 20 15.91 25.52 17.92
C TYR A 20 14.87 24.48 17.50
N PHE A 21 14.20 23.83 18.46
CA PHE A 21 13.10 22.91 18.16
C PHE A 21 11.91 23.63 17.53
N HIS A 22 11.59 24.84 18.00
CA HIS A 22 10.51 25.64 17.43
C HIS A 22 10.81 26.07 15.98
N ARG A 23 12.05 26.48 15.69
CA ARG A 23 12.47 26.84 14.31
C ARG A 23 12.56 25.63 13.38
N LEU A 24 13.03 24.48 13.87
CA LEU A 24 13.05 23.24 13.11
C LEU A 24 11.63 22.71 12.86
N SER A 25 10.75 22.82 13.86
CA SER A 25 9.33 22.48 13.73
C SER A 25 8.61 23.40 12.75
N LEU A 26 8.93 24.70 12.73
CA LEU A 26 8.37 25.65 11.76
C LEU A 26 8.87 25.36 10.33
N LEU A 27 10.13 24.98 10.17
CA LEU A 27 10.68 24.56 8.87
C LEU A 27 10.09 23.23 8.39
N LEU A 28 9.93 22.26 9.28
CA LEU A 28 9.27 20.99 8.97
C LEU A 28 7.78 21.17 8.72
N ALA A 29 7.09 22.06 9.45
CA ALA A 29 5.70 22.40 9.20
C ALA A 29 5.55 23.14 7.87
N PHE A 30 6.47 24.05 7.52
CA PHE A 30 6.47 24.71 6.21
C PHE A 30 6.75 23.71 5.08
N LEU A 31 7.70 22.80 5.26
CA LEU A 31 7.97 21.70 4.33
C LEU A 31 6.74 20.77 4.20
N PHE A 32 6.05 20.47 5.30
CA PHE A 32 4.85 19.64 5.33
C PHE A 32 3.64 20.35 4.71
N ILE A 33 3.50 21.67 4.88
CA ILE A 33 2.49 22.49 4.23
C ILE A 33 2.75 22.57 2.73
N VAL A 34 4.01 22.72 2.31
CA VAL A 34 4.40 22.71 0.89
C VAL A 34 4.17 21.33 0.27
N ILE A 35 4.53 20.25 0.96
CA ILE A 35 4.28 18.86 0.52
C ILE A 35 2.77 18.57 0.48
N SER A 36 2.01 19.01 1.48
CA SER A 36 0.55 18.86 1.55
C SER A 36 -0.16 19.66 0.44
N ALA A 37 0.24 20.91 0.22
CA ALA A 37 -0.29 21.76 -0.86
C ALA A 37 0.02 21.20 -2.26
N LEU A 38 1.13 20.48 -2.42
CA LEU A 38 1.52 19.81 -3.67
C LEU A 38 0.91 18.39 -3.81
N CYS A 39 0.56 17.72 -2.71
CA CYS A 39 -0.04 16.37 -2.71
C CYS A 39 -1.58 16.35 -2.67
N LEU A 40 -2.23 17.45 -2.29
CA LEU A 40 -3.70 17.60 -2.30
C LEU A 40 -4.36 17.26 -3.66
N PRO A 41 -3.80 17.59 -4.83
CA PRO A 41 -4.34 17.13 -6.11
C PRO A 41 -4.04 15.66 -6.46
N VAL A 42 -3.12 15.00 -5.73
CA VAL A 42 -2.70 13.60 -5.98
C VAL A 42 -3.61 12.60 -5.28
N ILE A 43 -4.09 12.91 -4.06
CA ILE A 43 -4.99 12.03 -3.30
C ILE A 43 -6.41 12.07 -3.90
N SER A 44 -6.86 13.23 -4.39
CA SER A 44 -8.18 13.35 -5.03
C SER A 44 -8.26 12.64 -6.38
N ALA A 45 -7.18 12.62 -7.16
CA ALA A 45 -7.12 11.93 -8.46
C ALA A 45 -7.03 10.40 -8.34
N HIS A 46 -6.42 9.88 -7.27
CA HIS A 46 -6.29 8.43 -7.05
C HIS A 46 -7.54 7.83 -6.37
N ALA A 47 -8.21 8.58 -5.49
CA ALA A 47 -9.46 8.15 -4.86
C ALA A 47 -10.64 8.11 -5.86
N ALA A 48 -10.62 8.92 -6.92
CA ALA A 48 -11.70 8.95 -7.93
C ALA A 48 -11.68 7.78 -8.92
N SER A 49 -10.61 6.96 -8.96
CA SER A 49 -10.51 5.81 -9.87
C SER A 49 -10.75 4.45 -9.20
N THR A 50 -11.09 4.42 -7.91
CA THR A 50 -11.22 3.19 -7.11
C THR A 50 -12.51 3.15 -6.25
N THR A 51 -13.66 3.28 -6.89
CA THR A 51 -15.01 2.92 -6.38
C THR A 51 -15.86 2.61 -7.63
N ASP A 52 -16.53 1.48 -7.86
CA ASP A 52 -17.05 0.43 -7.00
C ASP A 52 -17.17 -0.91 -7.75
N THR A 53 -17.00 -2.02 -7.03
CA THR A 53 -17.64 -3.31 -7.35
C THR A 53 -17.94 -4.00 -6.02
N PRO A 54 -19.20 -4.22 -5.61
CA PRO A 54 -19.47 -5.03 -4.44
C PRO A 54 -19.79 -6.47 -4.82
N SER A 55 -18.96 -7.37 -4.31
CA SER A 55 -19.17 -8.80 -4.18
C SER A 55 -20.24 -9.11 -3.11
N ILE A 56 -21.10 -10.09 -3.41
CA ILE A 56 -22.13 -10.63 -2.52
C ILE A 56 -21.51 -11.66 -1.55
N SER A 57 -21.82 -11.56 -0.25
CA SER A 57 -21.79 -12.70 0.68
C SER A 57 -22.67 -12.47 1.92
N GLU A 58 -23.51 -13.46 2.21
CA GLU A 58 -24.44 -13.61 3.34
C GLU A 58 -23.72 -13.91 4.68
N GLU A 59 -24.25 -13.40 5.81
CA GLU A 59 -24.79 -14.19 6.96
C GLU A 59 -24.95 -13.38 8.27
N ASN A 60 -26.20 -13.39 8.77
CA ASN A 60 -26.71 -13.59 10.15
C ASN A 60 -26.19 -12.88 11.43
N SER A 61 -27.11 -12.05 11.98
CA SER A 61 -27.81 -12.20 13.29
C SER A 61 -27.31 -11.56 14.61
N THR A 62 -28.28 -10.88 15.27
CA THR A 62 -28.49 -10.59 16.72
C THR A 62 -27.56 -9.58 17.43
N ASP A 63 -27.98 -8.67 18.32
CA ASP A 63 -29.28 -8.25 18.88
C ASP A 63 -29.12 -6.92 19.67
N THR A 64 -30.19 -6.10 19.79
CA THR A 64 -30.53 -5.10 20.85
C THR A 64 -29.54 -3.94 21.21
N SER A 65 -29.90 -2.68 21.53
CA SER A 65 -31.13 -2.00 21.94
C SER A 65 -30.94 -0.46 21.98
N SER A 66 -32.07 0.28 22.00
CA SER A 66 -32.32 1.67 22.49
C SER A 66 -32.35 2.84 21.48
N THR A 67 -33.54 3.44 21.38
CA THR A 67 -33.95 4.65 20.61
C THR A 67 -33.99 5.89 21.56
N PRO A 68 -33.98 7.18 21.08
CA PRO A 68 -35.16 7.77 20.44
C PRO A 68 -34.93 8.85 19.32
N SER A 69 -35.86 8.85 18.36
CA SER A 69 -36.45 9.99 17.62
C SER A 69 -35.58 10.96 16.78
N ALA A 70 -35.50 10.69 15.47
CA ALA A 70 -35.66 11.67 14.38
C ALA A 70 -36.06 10.92 13.09
N ALA A 71 -36.97 11.49 12.30
CA ALA A 71 -37.65 10.87 11.16
C ALA A 71 -36.71 10.15 10.16
N SER A 72 -36.86 8.83 10.02
CA SER A 72 -36.21 8.02 9.00
C SER A 72 -37.20 7.69 7.86
N ASN A 73 -36.69 7.69 6.63
CA ASN A 73 -37.43 7.24 5.45
C ASN A 73 -37.86 5.76 5.60
N PRO A 74 -38.98 5.32 5.03
CA PRO A 74 -39.44 3.94 5.15
C PRO A 74 -38.54 3.00 4.34
N ASP A 75 -37.89 2.06 5.02
CA ASP A 75 -36.87 1.17 4.42
C ASP A 75 -37.46 -0.02 3.66
N THR A 76 -38.79 -0.17 3.63
CA THR A 76 -39.45 -1.28 2.91
C THR A 76 -40.62 -0.80 2.06
N PHE A 77 -40.69 -1.30 0.82
CA PHE A 77 -41.71 -0.93 -0.18
C PHE A 77 -43.16 -1.17 0.31
N THR A 78 -43.35 -2.14 1.20
CA THR A 78 -44.64 -2.48 1.81
C THR A 78 -45.14 -1.42 2.79
N GLU A 79 -44.24 -0.75 3.52
CA GLU A 79 -44.60 0.34 4.44
C GLU A 79 -44.94 1.62 3.66
N TYR A 80 -44.21 1.90 2.58
CA TYR A 80 -44.54 2.99 1.66
C TYR A 80 -45.91 2.77 0.99
N ALA A 81 -46.20 1.54 0.56
CA ALA A 81 -47.50 1.19 -0.03
C ALA A 81 -48.65 1.33 0.99
N ALA A 82 -48.45 0.93 2.24
CA ALA A 82 -49.44 1.10 3.30
C ALA A 82 -49.67 2.59 3.66
N GLN A 83 -48.62 3.41 3.64
CA GLN A 83 -48.71 4.84 3.90
C GLN A 83 -49.46 5.58 2.77
N GLN A 84 -49.24 5.21 1.51
CA GLN A 84 -49.98 5.71 0.34
C GLN A 84 -51.44 5.25 0.34
N LEU A 85 -51.71 4.00 0.69
CA LEU A 85 -53.09 3.48 0.78
C LEU A 85 -53.89 4.16 1.89
N ASN A 86 -53.27 4.51 3.01
CA ASN A 86 -53.93 5.27 4.08
C ASN A 86 -54.14 6.75 3.69
N THR A 87 -53.23 7.36 2.92
CA THR A 87 -53.44 8.72 2.39
C THR A 87 -54.54 8.79 1.33
N ILE A 88 -54.79 7.70 0.63
CA ILE A 88 -55.87 7.58 -0.36
C ILE A 88 -57.23 7.29 0.32
N LYS A 89 -57.24 6.65 1.49
CA LYS A 89 -58.47 6.34 2.23
C LYS A 89 -59.11 7.54 2.94
N ASP A 90 -58.32 8.57 3.25
CA ASP A 90 -58.78 9.79 3.94
C ASP A 90 -59.34 10.88 3.03
N LYS A 91 -59.42 10.64 1.70
CA LYS A 91 -60.05 11.56 0.75
C LYS A 91 -61.25 10.90 0.09
N GLU A 92 -62.39 10.94 0.78
CA GLU A 92 -63.69 10.86 0.11
C GLU A 92 -63.83 12.05 -0.84
N LEU A 93 -63.76 11.83 -2.15
CA LEU A 93 -64.33 12.75 -3.12
C LEU A 93 -64.85 12.01 -4.36
N THR A 94 -66.08 12.37 -4.67
CA THR A 94 -67.06 11.72 -5.53
C THR A 94 -66.72 11.79 -7.02
N THR A 95 -66.96 10.67 -7.69
CA THR A 95 -66.86 10.44 -9.13
C THR A 95 -67.96 11.19 -9.89
N SER A 96 -67.73 12.43 -10.29
CA SER A 96 -68.47 13.00 -11.43
C SER A 96 -67.84 14.24 -12.10
N GLY A 97 -66.64 14.67 -11.70
CA GLY A 97 -65.98 15.86 -12.26
C GLY A 97 -64.64 15.62 -12.98
N VAL A 98 -64.16 14.38 -13.08
CA VAL A 98 -62.78 14.09 -13.58
C VAL A 98 -62.76 13.47 -14.98
N VAL A 99 -63.93 13.27 -15.60
CA VAL A 99 -64.03 12.62 -16.93
C VAL A 99 -63.95 13.62 -18.10
N GLU A 100 -64.01 14.93 -17.85
CA GLU A 100 -63.94 15.95 -18.93
C GLU A 100 -62.60 16.70 -19.03
N GLU A 101 -61.63 16.44 -18.15
CA GLU A 101 -60.33 17.15 -18.17
C GLU A 101 -59.16 16.31 -18.74
N ILE A 102 -59.41 15.07 -19.17
CA ILE A 102 -58.33 14.13 -19.57
C ILE A 102 -58.17 13.98 -21.10
N PHE A 103 -59.08 14.49 -21.93
CA PHE A 103 -58.96 14.33 -23.39
C PHE A 103 -59.32 15.59 -24.18
N ASP A 104 -58.39 16.54 -24.25
CA ASP A 104 -58.22 17.35 -25.45
C ASP A 104 -57.00 16.78 -26.22
N PRO A 105 -57.18 16.13 -27.38
CA PRO A 105 -56.08 15.58 -28.17
C PRO A 105 -55.28 16.66 -28.92
N THR A 106 -55.64 17.94 -28.78
CA THR A 106 -55.11 19.01 -29.64
C THR A 106 -54.04 19.89 -28.99
N GLU A 107 -53.70 19.70 -27.71
CA GLU A 107 -52.63 20.45 -27.05
C GLU A 107 -51.66 19.54 -26.29
N ARG A 108 -50.78 18.86 -27.04
CA ARG A 108 -49.48 18.44 -26.50
C ARG A 108 -48.39 19.17 -27.25
N THR A 109 -48.15 20.42 -26.87
CA THR A 109 -46.90 21.09 -27.19
C THR A 109 -45.83 20.43 -26.31
N ALA A 110 -45.00 19.57 -26.89
CA ALA A 110 -43.90 18.95 -26.16
C ALA A 110 -43.00 20.04 -25.58
N VAL A 111 -42.86 20.06 -24.25
CA VAL A 111 -41.92 20.95 -23.56
C VAL A 111 -40.50 20.49 -23.92
N GLU A 112 -39.70 21.38 -24.50
CA GLU A 112 -38.27 21.18 -24.80
C GLU A 112 -37.50 20.79 -23.52
N GLN A 113 -37.21 19.51 -23.34
CA GLN A 113 -36.41 19.00 -22.22
C GLN A 113 -35.24 18.16 -22.73
N ALA A 114 -34.37 18.76 -23.53
CA ALA A 114 -32.94 18.49 -23.65
C ALA A 114 -32.40 19.42 -24.74
N GLY A 115 -31.36 20.20 -24.45
CA GLY A 115 -30.67 20.96 -25.50
C GLY A 115 -30.31 20.04 -26.66
N THR A 116 -30.55 20.52 -27.88
CA THR A 116 -30.71 19.77 -29.14
C THR A 116 -32.03 19.00 -29.23
N LEU A 117 -33.04 19.71 -29.75
CA LEU A 117 -34.27 19.20 -30.36
C LEU A 117 -34.04 17.81 -30.98
N GLN A 118 -34.92 16.87 -30.63
CA GLN A 118 -35.11 15.65 -31.40
C GLN A 118 -35.65 16.09 -32.76
N GLY A 119 -34.73 16.47 -33.66
CA GLY A 119 -35.07 16.99 -34.97
C GLY A 119 -36.03 16.03 -35.68
N ASP A 120 -36.87 16.59 -36.54
CA ASP A 120 -37.77 15.80 -37.35
C ASP A 120 -36.93 14.86 -38.24
N THR A 121 -36.91 13.56 -37.89
CA THR A 121 -36.22 12.55 -38.68
C THR A 121 -36.81 12.39 -40.09
N GLY A 122 -37.99 12.98 -40.34
CA GLY A 122 -38.74 12.87 -41.58
C GLY A 122 -39.49 11.55 -41.72
N LEU A 123 -39.58 10.74 -40.66
CA LEU A 123 -40.23 9.44 -40.70
C LEU A 123 -41.74 9.59 -40.90
N THR A 124 -42.28 8.99 -41.96
CA THR A 124 -43.71 9.01 -42.29
C THR A 124 -44.25 7.60 -42.54
N GLY A 125 -45.56 7.38 -42.34
CA GLY A 125 -46.22 6.12 -42.66
C GLY A 125 -46.16 5.02 -41.60
N GLU A 126 -46.77 3.87 -41.90
CA GLU A 126 -46.78 2.68 -41.05
C GLU A 126 -45.41 1.97 -41.07
N TYR A 127 -45.10 1.24 -39.99
CA TYR A 127 -43.88 0.47 -39.86
C TYR A 127 -43.68 -0.48 -41.04
N HIS A 128 -42.51 -0.41 -41.68
CA HIS A 128 -42.09 -1.36 -42.71
C HIS A 128 -40.86 -2.15 -42.24
N GLU A 129 -40.85 -3.47 -42.47
CA GLU A 129 -39.78 -4.36 -42.00
C GLU A 129 -38.45 -4.11 -42.74
N SER A 130 -38.51 -3.77 -44.04
CA SER A 130 -37.32 -3.70 -44.89
C SER A 130 -36.70 -2.32 -45.11
N TYR A 131 -37.37 -1.22 -44.76
CA TYR A 131 -36.86 0.16 -44.94
C TYR A 131 -37.61 1.15 -44.04
N TYR A 132 -37.03 2.34 -43.86
CA TYR A 132 -37.69 3.48 -43.23
C TYR A 132 -38.32 4.37 -44.31
N VAL A 133 -39.59 4.75 -44.14
CA VAL A 133 -40.27 5.66 -45.06
C VAL A 133 -40.04 7.09 -44.58
N LEU A 134 -39.58 7.94 -45.49
CA LEU A 134 -39.30 9.35 -45.26
C LEU A 134 -40.20 10.24 -46.13
N ASP A 135 -40.61 11.39 -45.62
CA ASP A 135 -41.23 12.46 -46.41
C ASP A 135 -40.24 13.18 -47.33
N ARG A 136 -39.01 13.42 -46.83
CA ARG A 136 -37.93 14.10 -47.53
C ARG A 136 -36.58 13.47 -47.19
N LEU A 137 -35.61 13.63 -48.08
CA LEU A 137 -34.22 13.30 -47.83
C LEU A 137 -33.34 14.39 -48.43
N ASN A 138 -32.55 15.07 -47.59
CA ASN A 138 -31.58 16.08 -48.02
C ASN A 138 -32.18 17.18 -48.93
N ALA A 139 -33.38 17.67 -48.60
CA ALA A 139 -34.09 18.66 -49.41
C ALA A 139 -33.32 19.98 -49.64
N GLY A 140 -32.38 20.32 -48.74
CA GLY A 140 -31.52 21.49 -48.87
C GLY A 140 -30.33 21.33 -49.83
N LEU A 141 -30.07 20.13 -50.37
CA LEU A 141 -29.01 19.89 -51.35
C LEU A 141 -29.50 20.13 -52.79
N PRO A 142 -28.63 20.65 -53.69
CA PRO A 142 -29.00 20.80 -55.09
C PRO A 142 -29.23 19.44 -55.77
N PRO A 143 -30.16 19.31 -56.74
CA PRO A 143 -30.34 18.06 -57.45
C PRO A 143 -29.12 17.71 -58.30
N LEU A 144 -28.72 16.44 -58.29
CA LEU A 144 -27.64 15.93 -59.13
C LEU A 144 -28.13 15.57 -60.53
N SER A 145 -27.32 15.81 -61.55
CA SER A 145 -27.61 15.40 -62.94
C SER A 145 -27.59 13.88 -63.13
N LYS A 146 -26.85 13.16 -62.29
CA LYS A 146 -26.81 11.71 -62.22
C LYS A 146 -26.92 11.27 -60.75
N PRO A 147 -27.87 10.39 -60.38
CA PRO A 147 -28.02 9.96 -59.01
C PRO A 147 -26.82 9.12 -58.55
N PRO A 148 -26.39 9.25 -57.28
CA PRO A 148 -25.32 8.45 -56.72
C PRO A 148 -25.75 7.00 -56.57
N ASN A 149 -24.80 6.05 -56.65
CA ASN A 149 -25.10 4.65 -56.44
C ASN A 149 -25.19 4.36 -54.93
N LEU A 150 -26.40 4.44 -54.38
CA LEU A 150 -26.70 4.18 -52.97
C LEU A 150 -27.61 2.95 -52.82
N THR A 151 -27.54 2.01 -53.75
CA THR A 151 -28.51 0.91 -53.87
C THR A 151 -28.26 -0.22 -52.86
N THR A 152 -27.00 -0.48 -52.52
CA THR A 152 -26.57 -1.48 -51.54
C THR A 152 -25.74 -0.81 -50.43
N PRO A 153 -25.68 -1.39 -49.22
CA PRO A 153 -24.82 -0.88 -48.14
C PRO A 153 -23.35 -0.74 -48.57
N LEU A 154 -22.85 -1.74 -49.30
CA LEU A 154 -21.50 -1.72 -49.86
C LEU A 154 -21.32 -0.56 -50.84
N ALA A 155 -22.22 -0.44 -51.83
CA ALA A 155 -22.17 0.64 -52.82
C ALA A 155 -22.24 2.04 -52.19
N THR A 156 -23.05 2.22 -51.13
CA THR A 156 -23.11 3.48 -50.37
C THR A 156 -21.77 3.82 -49.72
N LEU A 157 -21.12 2.86 -49.05
CA LEU A 157 -19.83 3.10 -48.41
C LEU A 157 -18.72 3.34 -49.44
N GLU A 158 -18.72 2.60 -50.55
CA GLU A 158 -17.79 2.78 -51.66
C GLU A 158 -17.95 4.15 -52.33
N PHE A 159 -19.20 4.57 -52.59
CA PHE A 159 -19.48 5.88 -53.16
C PHE A 159 -18.98 7.00 -52.24
N PHE A 160 -19.29 6.90 -50.94
CA PHE A 160 -18.84 7.88 -49.94
C PHE A 160 -17.31 7.96 -49.91
N GLN A 161 -16.62 6.83 -49.76
CA GLN A 161 -15.17 6.80 -49.70
C GLN A 161 -14.53 7.28 -51.02
N SER A 162 -15.03 6.85 -52.17
CA SER A 162 -14.50 7.24 -53.48
C SER A 162 -14.66 8.74 -53.74
N ALA A 163 -15.81 9.31 -53.42
CA ALA A 163 -16.04 10.75 -53.54
C ALA A 163 -15.11 11.55 -52.61
N VAL A 164 -14.89 11.08 -51.38
CA VAL A 164 -13.93 11.68 -50.45
C VAL A 164 -12.48 11.58 -50.94
N MET A 165 -12.06 10.42 -51.44
CA MET A 165 -10.72 10.22 -52.01
C MET A 165 -10.44 11.15 -53.20
N ASN A 166 -11.47 11.48 -53.98
CA ASN A 166 -11.41 12.45 -55.07
C ASN A 166 -11.57 13.91 -54.62
N GLN A 167 -11.57 14.18 -53.31
CA GLN A 167 -11.78 15.50 -52.69
C GLN A 167 -13.16 16.14 -53.00
N GLN A 168 -14.13 15.34 -53.44
CA GLN A 168 -15.50 15.77 -53.76
C GLN A 168 -16.41 15.56 -52.53
N TYR A 169 -16.15 16.31 -51.46
CA TYR A 169 -16.88 16.21 -50.19
C TYR A 169 -18.34 16.65 -50.29
N ASP A 170 -18.63 17.55 -51.22
CA ASP A 170 -19.97 17.97 -51.59
C ASP A 170 -20.79 16.82 -52.21
N LEU A 171 -20.15 15.97 -53.03
CA LEU A 171 -20.79 14.80 -53.63
C LEU A 171 -20.95 13.65 -52.62
N ALA A 172 -19.98 13.45 -51.74
CA ALA A 172 -20.09 12.46 -50.67
C ALA A 172 -21.22 12.77 -49.67
N ALA A 173 -21.58 14.05 -49.51
CA ALA A 173 -22.67 14.48 -48.62
C ALA A 173 -24.03 13.85 -48.95
N TYR A 174 -24.27 13.40 -50.19
CA TYR A 174 -25.53 12.76 -50.57
C TYR A 174 -25.71 11.36 -49.96
N ALA A 175 -24.64 10.75 -49.44
CA ALA A 175 -24.72 9.50 -48.69
C ALA A 175 -25.12 9.71 -47.21
N LEU A 176 -25.22 10.95 -46.74
CA LEU A 176 -25.59 11.29 -45.36
C LEU A 176 -27.09 11.59 -45.30
N ASN A 177 -27.79 11.11 -44.27
CA ASN A 177 -29.12 11.60 -43.95
C ASN A 177 -29.01 12.85 -43.07
N MET A 178 -29.27 14.02 -43.63
CA MET A 178 -29.18 15.31 -42.93
C MET A 178 -30.52 15.85 -42.44
N ASN A 179 -31.59 15.03 -42.36
CA ASN A 179 -32.92 15.50 -41.99
C ASN A 179 -33.01 16.17 -40.61
N LEU A 180 -32.11 15.83 -39.67
CA LEU A 180 -32.02 16.50 -38.36
C LEU A 180 -31.44 17.93 -38.41
N ILE A 181 -30.98 18.37 -39.58
CA ILE A 181 -30.38 19.69 -39.81
C ILE A 181 -31.35 20.52 -40.64
N GLU A 182 -31.54 21.79 -40.26
CA GLU A 182 -32.42 22.73 -40.96
C GLU A 182 -32.04 22.87 -42.45
N GLU A 183 -33.05 22.87 -43.33
CA GLU A 183 -32.87 22.77 -44.79
C GLU A 183 -32.03 23.91 -45.39
N ASP A 184 -32.13 25.11 -44.85
CA ASP A 184 -31.38 26.30 -45.25
C ASP A 184 -29.88 26.17 -44.94
N VAL A 185 -29.54 25.43 -43.89
CA VAL A 185 -28.16 25.22 -43.42
C VAL A 185 -27.54 23.93 -43.96
N GLN A 186 -28.32 22.97 -44.46
CA GLN A 186 -27.81 21.70 -45.00
C GLN A 186 -26.70 21.91 -46.05
N ARG A 187 -26.89 22.83 -46.99
CA ARG A 187 -25.90 23.10 -48.05
C ARG A 187 -24.58 23.64 -47.53
N SER A 188 -24.61 24.52 -46.53
CA SER A 188 -23.40 25.13 -45.97
C SER A 188 -22.62 24.14 -45.08
N ARG A 189 -23.33 23.24 -44.38
CA ARG A 189 -22.72 22.27 -43.46
C ARG A 189 -22.35 20.92 -44.09
N ALA A 190 -22.95 20.56 -45.22
CA ALA A 190 -22.71 19.29 -45.92
C ALA A 190 -21.22 18.96 -46.11
N LEU A 191 -20.43 19.92 -46.58
CA LEU A 191 -19.00 19.74 -46.81
C LEU A 191 -18.22 19.53 -45.51
N GLU A 192 -18.59 20.25 -44.45
CA GLU A 192 -17.94 20.14 -43.14
C GLU A 192 -18.27 18.80 -42.47
N LEU A 193 -19.55 18.42 -42.43
CA LEU A 193 -19.99 17.17 -41.82
C LEU A 193 -19.38 15.95 -42.52
N THR A 194 -19.28 16.00 -43.85
CA THR A 194 -18.64 14.94 -44.64
C THR A 194 -17.17 14.79 -44.27
N LYS A 195 -16.42 15.90 -44.17
CA LYS A 195 -15.00 15.87 -43.76
C LYS A 195 -14.81 15.34 -42.35
N ARG A 196 -15.67 15.76 -41.42
CA ARG A 196 -15.63 15.31 -40.02
C ARG A 196 -15.97 13.82 -39.92
N LEU A 197 -16.98 13.35 -40.67
CA LEU A 197 -17.34 11.94 -40.73
C LEU A 197 -16.22 11.08 -41.33
N ASP A 198 -15.61 11.51 -42.43
CA ASP A 198 -14.48 10.81 -43.03
C ASP A 198 -13.30 10.66 -42.06
N PHE A 199 -12.96 11.75 -41.34
CA PHE A 199 -11.94 11.70 -40.30
C PHE A 199 -12.27 10.66 -39.23
N LEU A 200 -13.51 10.66 -38.72
CA LEU A 200 -13.97 9.71 -37.70
C LEU A 200 -13.94 8.26 -38.19
N LEU A 201 -14.39 8.01 -39.43
CA LEU A 201 -14.39 6.67 -40.03
C LEU A 201 -12.97 6.18 -40.28
N SER A 202 -12.07 7.05 -40.74
CA SER A 202 -10.66 6.74 -40.98
C SER A 202 -9.91 6.42 -39.68
N GLU A 203 -10.03 7.28 -38.67
CA GLU A 203 -9.32 7.15 -37.39
C GLU A 203 -9.75 5.89 -36.64
N ARG A 204 -11.05 5.55 -36.69
CA ARG A 204 -11.61 4.35 -36.04
C ARG A 204 -11.66 3.11 -36.94
N LYS A 205 -11.08 3.18 -38.15
CA LYS A 205 -11.05 2.08 -39.13
C LYS A 205 -12.43 1.47 -39.41
N LEU A 206 -13.45 2.32 -39.56
CA LEU A 206 -14.84 1.93 -39.78
C LEU A 206 -15.22 1.76 -41.26
N TYR A 207 -14.24 1.84 -42.17
CA TYR A 207 -14.41 1.44 -43.57
C TYR A 207 -14.37 -0.09 -43.72
N VAL A 208 -15.45 -0.76 -43.30
CA VAL A 208 -15.55 -2.22 -43.26
C VAL A 208 -16.19 -2.76 -44.54
N PHE A 209 -15.41 -2.86 -45.62
CA PHE A 209 -15.92 -3.35 -46.92
C PHE A 209 -16.19 -4.86 -46.93
N ASP A 210 -15.36 -5.64 -46.26
CA ASP A 210 -15.40 -7.12 -46.33
C ASP A 210 -16.68 -7.72 -45.72
N ASP A 211 -17.28 -7.05 -44.74
CA ASP A 211 -18.46 -7.53 -44.01
C ASP A 211 -19.78 -6.93 -44.51
N LEU A 212 -19.74 -6.03 -45.49
CA LEU A 212 -20.93 -5.35 -46.00
C LEU A 212 -21.59 -6.12 -47.14
N PRO A 213 -22.92 -6.37 -47.07
CA PRO A 213 -23.62 -7.09 -48.12
C PRO A 213 -23.77 -6.20 -49.37
N ASP A 214 -23.50 -6.76 -50.55
CA ASP A 214 -23.75 -6.14 -51.85
C ASP A 214 -25.15 -6.48 -52.39
N ARG A 215 -26.14 -6.55 -51.51
CA ARG A 215 -27.55 -6.76 -51.87
C ARG A 215 -28.40 -5.56 -51.46
N PRO A 216 -29.39 -5.13 -52.26
CA PRO A 216 -30.21 -3.97 -51.93
C PRO A 216 -31.02 -4.13 -50.63
N ASP A 217 -31.37 -5.36 -50.27
CA ASP A 217 -32.12 -5.72 -49.06
C ASP A 217 -31.23 -5.89 -47.81
N GLY A 218 -29.91 -5.74 -47.93
CA GLY A 218 -28.97 -5.85 -46.80
C GLY A 218 -28.98 -7.22 -46.13
N LEU A 219 -29.46 -8.26 -46.83
CA LEU A 219 -29.62 -9.61 -46.31
C LEU A 219 -28.27 -10.33 -46.29
N ILE A 220 -27.88 -10.84 -45.13
CA ILE A 220 -26.68 -11.67 -44.95
C ILE A 220 -27.13 -13.12 -44.88
N GLU A 221 -26.64 -13.93 -45.82
CA GLU A 221 -26.92 -15.37 -45.83
C GLU A 221 -26.06 -16.06 -44.76
N PRO A 222 -26.61 -17.02 -44.00
CA PRO A 222 -25.81 -17.83 -43.09
C PRO A 222 -24.76 -18.64 -43.89
N PRO A 223 -23.57 -18.89 -43.31
CA PRO A 223 -22.52 -19.63 -43.99
C PRO A 223 -23.02 -21.03 -44.41
N LEU A 224 -22.71 -21.41 -45.65
CA LEU A 224 -23.09 -22.69 -46.24
C LEU A 224 -22.57 -23.86 -45.38
N GLY A 225 -23.48 -24.67 -44.83
CA GLY A 225 -23.15 -25.86 -44.04
C GLY A 225 -23.87 -26.01 -42.69
N ASN A 226 -24.63 -25.02 -42.23
CA ASN A 226 -25.44 -25.15 -41.03
C ASN A 226 -26.82 -25.77 -41.37
N THR A 227 -27.27 -26.78 -40.61
CA THR A 227 -28.54 -27.49 -40.82
C THR A 227 -29.78 -26.70 -40.42
N SER A 228 -29.62 -25.45 -39.99
CA SER A 228 -30.72 -24.54 -39.69
C SER A 228 -31.20 -23.87 -40.98
N SER A 229 -32.35 -24.28 -41.48
CA SER A 229 -33.11 -23.65 -42.56
C SER A 229 -33.72 -22.30 -42.12
N VAL A 230 -32.86 -21.38 -41.68
CA VAL A 230 -33.22 -20.01 -41.34
C VAL A 230 -33.07 -19.18 -42.62
N MET A 231 -34.20 -18.75 -43.19
CA MET A 231 -34.21 -17.72 -44.23
C MET A 231 -33.42 -16.50 -43.73
N GLY A 232 -32.55 -15.94 -44.58
CA GLY A 232 -31.85 -14.70 -44.25
C GLY A 232 -32.86 -13.61 -43.87
N ILE A 233 -32.53 -12.83 -42.84
CA ILE A 233 -33.40 -11.75 -42.35
C ILE A 233 -33.01 -10.47 -43.08
N VAL A 234 -33.97 -9.83 -43.74
CA VAL A 234 -33.80 -8.52 -44.39
C VAL A 234 -33.50 -7.47 -43.32
N ARG A 235 -32.54 -6.58 -43.58
CA ARG A 235 -32.15 -5.53 -42.63
C ARG A 235 -32.45 -4.16 -43.20
N ARG A 236 -33.11 -3.31 -42.40
CA ARG A 236 -33.32 -1.89 -42.70
C ARG A 236 -32.24 -0.98 -42.11
N SER A 237 -31.39 -1.51 -41.23
CA SER A 237 -30.22 -0.83 -40.67
C SER A 237 -29.06 -1.81 -40.49
N ILE A 238 -27.84 -1.32 -40.74
CA ILE A 238 -26.58 -2.07 -40.58
C ILE A 238 -25.65 -1.22 -39.74
N GLN A 239 -25.07 -1.84 -38.72
CA GLN A 239 -24.09 -1.20 -37.87
C GLN A 239 -22.69 -1.36 -38.46
N LEU A 240 -21.97 -0.24 -38.63
CA LEU A 240 -20.57 -0.25 -39.07
C LEU A 240 -19.61 -0.45 -37.88
N GLY A 241 -19.95 0.08 -36.71
CA GLY A 241 -19.15 -0.07 -35.50
C GLY A 241 -19.54 0.91 -34.40
N TYR A 242 -18.61 1.18 -33.48
CA TYR A 242 -18.78 2.10 -32.37
C TYR A 242 -17.64 3.13 -32.32
N ILE A 243 -17.97 4.34 -31.92
CA ILE A 243 -17.01 5.36 -31.53
C ILE A 243 -17.28 5.71 -30.06
N ASP A 244 -16.27 5.58 -29.20
CA ASP A 244 -16.42 5.94 -27.80
C ASP A 244 -16.66 7.46 -27.68
N TYR A 245 -17.61 7.88 -26.86
CA TYR A 245 -17.85 9.29 -26.55
C TYR A 245 -18.10 9.43 -25.06
N ARG A 246 -17.21 10.14 -24.34
CA ARG A 246 -17.20 10.17 -22.87
C ARG A 246 -17.24 8.72 -22.31
N GLU A 247 -18.27 8.37 -21.53
CA GLU A 247 -18.45 7.04 -20.94
C GLU A 247 -19.40 6.12 -21.73
N ARG A 248 -19.83 6.52 -22.94
CA ARG A 248 -20.78 5.74 -23.76
C ARG A 248 -20.22 5.38 -25.13
N ARG A 249 -20.66 4.25 -25.68
CA ARG A 249 -20.34 3.85 -27.06
C ARG A 249 -21.41 4.35 -28.02
N VAL A 250 -21.03 5.22 -28.95
CA VAL A 250 -21.94 5.76 -29.97
C VAL A 250 -21.87 4.88 -31.22
N PRO A 251 -22.95 4.17 -31.59
CA PRO A 251 -22.95 3.32 -32.78
C PRO A 251 -23.06 4.15 -34.07
N ILE A 252 -22.35 3.72 -35.10
CA ILE A 252 -22.40 4.30 -36.45
C ILE A 252 -23.23 3.36 -37.33
N TYR A 253 -24.30 3.86 -37.94
CA TYR A 253 -25.25 3.07 -38.71
C TYR A 253 -25.42 3.55 -40.15
N LEU A 254 -25.55 2.60 -41.07
CA LEU A 254 -26.20 2.78 -42.36
C LEU A 254 -27.67 2.36 -42.24
N GLN A 255 -28.57 3.14 -42.83
CA GLN A 255 -30.00 2.90 -42.84
C GLN A 255 -30.54 2.89 -44.26
N ARG A 256 -31.50 2.00 -44.50
CA ARG A 256 -32.23 1.92 -45.75
C ARG A 256 -33.48 2.78 -45.67
N VAL A 257 -33.55 3.80 -46.49
CA VAL A 257 -34.60 4.80 -46.49
C VAL A 257 -35.31 4.85 -47.84
N ARG A 258 -36.60 5.17 -47.84
CA ARG A 258 -37.41 5.36 -49.04
C ARG A 258 -38.13 6.69 -48.95
N VAL A 259 -38.01 7.53 -49.97
CA VAL A 259 -38.72 8.81 -50.06
C VAL A 259 -39.86 8.66 -51.05
N GLU A 260 -41.10 8.85 -50.61
CA GLU A 260 -42.30 8.72 -51.47
C GLU A 260 -42.28 7.43 -52.34
N ASP A 261 -42.45 7.57 -53.66
CA ASP A 261 -42.47 6.48 -54.66
C ASP A 261 -41.09 6.10 -55.22
N SER A 262 -40.00 6.65 -54.68
CA SER A 262 -38.64 6.32 -55.12
C SER A 262 -38.19 4.91 -54.67
N ALA A 263 -37.18 4.37 -55.33
CA ALA A 263 -36.54 3.12 -54.90
C ALA A 263 -35.79 3.36 -53.57
N PRO A 264 -35.81 2.40 -52.62
CA PRO A 264 -35.13 2.55 -51.35
C PRO A 264 -33.60 2.58 -51.53
N VAL A 265 -32.94 3.51 -50.85
CA VAL A 265 -31.49 3.74 -50.88
C VAL A 265 -30.87 3.64 -49.48
N TRP A 266 -29.56 3.39 -49.42
CA TRP A 266 -28.80 3.29 -48.18
C TRP A 266 -28.03 4.58 -47.92
N VAL A 267 -28.14 5.12 -46.70
CA VAL A 267 -27.48 6.35 -46.26
C VAL A 267 -27.00 6.22 -44.81
N PHE A 268 -26.02 7.02 -44.39
CA PHE A 268 -25.67 7.15 -42.98
C PHE A 268 -26.87 7.68 -42.20
N SER A 269 -27.19 7.04 -41.08
CA SER A 269 -28.38 7.36 -40.30
C SER A 269 -28.37 8.82 -39.85
N ALA A 270 -29.56 9.43 -39.75
CA ALA A 270 -29.67 10.81 -39.30
C ALA A 270 -29.04 11.01 -37.91
N GLN A 271 -29.14 9.99 -37.04
CA GLN A 271 -28.53 10.00 -35.71
C GLN A 271 -27.01 9.87 -35.72
N THR A 272 -26.45 9.13 -36.68
CA THR A 272 -25.00 9.14 -36.92
C THR A 272 -24.56 10.54 -37.33
N VAL A 273 -25.28 11.17 -38.26
CA VAL A 273 -24.95 12.50 -38.78
C VAL A 273 -25.06 13.58 -37.70
N GLY A 274 -26.13 13.56 -36.90
CA GLY A 274 -26.31 14.51 -35.79
C GLY A 274 -25.28 14.38 -34.68
N ASN A 275 -24.61 13.23 -34.54
CA ASN A 275 -23.54 13.02 -33.56
C ASN A 275 -22.14 13.35 -34.10
N ILE A 276 -21.97 13.64 -35.40
CA ILE A 276 -20.65 13.89 -36.01
C ILE A 276 -19.89 14.98 -35.26
N ASP A 277 -20.54 16.11 -34.94
CA ASP A 277 -19.87 17.24 -34.30
C ASP A 277 -19.36 16.90 -32.91
N ASN A 278 -20.22 16.29 -32.09
CA ASN A 278 -19.89 15.84 -30.75
C ASN A 278 -18.71 14.85 -30.78
N LEU A 279 -18.76 13.89 -31.70
CA LEU A 279 -17.69 12.90 -31.86
C LEU A 279 -16.40 13.57 -32.33
N TYR A 280 -16.46 14.46 -33.32
CA TYR A 280 -15.29 15.14 -33.86
C TYR A 280 -14.58 16.01 -32.81
N GLU A 281 -15.33 16.72 -31.95
CA GLU A 281 -14.74 17.53 -30.87
C GLU A 281 -13.91 16.72 -29.88
N GLN A 282 -14.23 15.45 -29.63
CA GLN A 282 -13.43 14.61 -28.75
C GLN A 282 -12.12 14.12 -29.40
N TYR A 283 -12.12 13.91 -30.72
CA TYR A 283 -11.01 13.25 -31.44
C TYR A 283 -10.18 14.20 -32.32
N HIS A 284 -10.55 15.47 -32.45
CA HIS A 284 -9.79 16.40 -33.30
C HIS A 284 -8.39 16.72 -32.75
N PRO A 285 -7.36 16.84 -33.61
CA PRO A 285 -6.01 17.23 -33.19
C PRO A 285 -5.96 18.69 -32.72
N ALA A 286 -5.06 18.97 -31.76
CA ALA A 286 -4.85 20.29 -31.17
C ALA A 286 -4.54 21.35 -32.25
N GLU A 287 -5.11 22.56 -32.13
CA GLU A 287 -4.90 23.65 -33.09
C GLU A 287 -3.41 23.98 -33.32
N PHE A 288 -2.57 23.76 -32.31
CA PHE A 288 -1.12 23.95 -32.38
C PHE A 288 -0.42 22.99 -33.35
N GLU A 289 -0.95 21.78 -33.54
CA GLU A 289 -0.38 20.80 -34.47
C GLU A 289 -0.41 21.33 -35.91
N ARG A 290 -1.32 22.24 -36.25
CA ARG A 290 -1.37 22.86 -37.60
C ARG A 290 -0.13 23.70 -37.91
N TYR A 291 0.46 24.35 -36.91
CA TYR A 291 1.60 25.26 -37.07
C TYR A 291 2.97 24.56 -36.99
N LEU A 292 3.01 23.29 -36.59
CA LEU A 292 4.26 22.54 -36.49
C LEU A 292 4.83 22.18 -37.87
N PRO A 293 6.16 22.30 -38.08
CA PRO A 293 6.83 21.73 -39.25
C PRO A 293 6.56 20.23 -39.39
N ILE A 294 6.48 19.74 -40.64
CA ILE A 294 6.14 18.34 -40.96
C ILE A 294 7.02 17.34 -40.20
N TRP A 295 8.30 17.68 -39.98
CA TRP A 295 9.23 16.78 -39.30
C TRP A 295 8.92 16.55 -37.81
N LEU A 296 8.27 17.50 -37.12
CA LEU A 296 7.86 17.36 -35.71
C LEU A 296 6.58 16.52 -35.54
N LYS A 297 5.83 16.32 -36.63
CA LYS A 297 4.61 15.51 -36.65
C LYS A 297 4.86 14.03 -36.96
N PHE A 298 6.10 13.66 -37.30
CA PHE A 298 6.44 12.25 -37.50
C PHE A 298 6.14 11.46 -36.23
N LYS A 299 5.29 10.44 -36.37
CA LYS A 299 4.97 9.51 -35.29
C LYS A 299 6.02 8.41 -35.23
N VAL A 300 6.72 8.30 -34.11
CA VAL A 300 7.69 7.23 -33.82
C VAL A 300 7.10 6.40 -32.68
N PHE A 301 6.92 5.09 -32.88
CA PHE A 301 6.19 4.20 -31.95
C PHE A 301 4.74 4.65 -31.63
N GLY A 302 4.07 5.33 -32.57
CA GLY A 302 2.69 5.81 -32.40
C GLY A 302 2.58 7.18 -31.70
N ILE A 303 3.70 7.77 -31.28
CA ILE A 303 3.80 9.03 -30.54
C ILE A 303 4.39 10.11 -31.43
N ALA A 304 3.85 11.33 -31.41
CA ALA A 304 4.41 12.43 -32.19
C ALA A 304 5.72 12.94 -31.57
N LEU A 305 6.73 13.23 -32.40
CA LEU A 305 8.06 13.64 -31.95
C LEU A 305 8.03 14.91 -31.08
N TRP A 306 7.09 15.83 -31.36
CA TRP A 306 6.93 17.06 -30.58
C TRP A 306 6.47 16.80 -29.14
N GLU A 307 5.68 15.75 -28.89
CA GLU A 307 5.16 15.43 -27.56
C GLU A 307 6.31 14.96 -26.64
N PHE A 308 7.26 14.20 -27.17
CA PHE A 308 8.51 13.86 -26.48
C PHE A 308 9.34 15.11 -26.16
N LEU A 309 9.51 16.00 -27.15
CA LEU A 309 10.25 17.24 -26.97
C LEU A 309 9.59 18.15 -25.92
N ALA A 310 8.26 18.20 -25.88
CA ALA A 310 7.49 18.96 -24.89
C ALA A 310 7.71 18.41 -23.48
N LEU A 311 7.64 17.09 -23.29
CA LEU A 311 7.90 16.47 -21.98
C LEU A 311 9.34 16.66 -21.52
N ILE A 312 10.32 16.48 -22.41
CA ILE A 312 11.74 16.71 -22.09
C ILE A 312 11.99 18.17 -21.74
N SER A 313 11.43 19.10 -22.53
CA SER A 313 11.55 20.54 -22.27
C SER A 313 10.91 20.93 -20.94
N PHE A 314 9.75 20.36 -20.61
CA PHE A 314 9.08 20.60 -19.33
C PHE A 314 9.88 20.03 -18.15
N PHE A 315 10.43 18.82 -18.29
CA PHE A 315 11.33 18.24 -17.30
C PHE A 315 12.58 19.12 -17.09
N LEU A 316 13.23 19.55 -18.16
CA LEU A 316 14.41 20.44 -18.07
C LEU A 316 14.08 21.80 -17.46
N LEU A 317 12.91 22.37 -17.79
CA LEU A 317 12.44 23.62 -17.22
C LEU A 317 12.22 23.48 -15.71
N THR A 318 11.47 22.46 -15.28
CA THR A 318 11.21 22.23 -13.84
C THR A 318 12.51 21.94 -13.09
N MET A 319 13.42 21.18 -13.69
CA MET A 319 14.73 20.89 -13.11
C MET A 319 15.60 22.14 -13.03
N GLY A 320 15.60 23.00 -14.06
CA GLY A 320 16.29 24.28 -14.07
C GLY A 320 15.78 25.24 -13.01
N VAL A 321 14.45 25.35 -12.87
CA VAL A 321 13.80 26.14 -11.80
C VAL A 321 14.18 25.59 -10.43
N GLY A 322 14.14 24.26 -10.26
CA GLY A 322 14.54 23.60 -9.02
C GLY A 322 16.01 23.85 -8.65
N TRP A 323 16.91 23.76 -9.63
CA TRP A 323 18.33 24.05 -9.44
C TRP A 323 18.59 25.53 -9.09
N LEU A 324 17.85 26.45 -9.71
CA LEU A 324 17.98 27.88 -9.44
C LEU A 324 17.46 28.24 -8.05
N LEU A 325 16.32 27.66 -7.65
CA LEU A 325 15.81 27.74 -6.27
C LEU A 325 16.82 27.18 -5.28
N SER A 326 17.43 26.02 -5.57
CA SER A 326 18.49 25.43 -4.75
C SER A 326 19.65 26.38 -4.49
N LYS A 327 20.19 26.97 -5.57
CA LYS A 327 21.33 27.89 -5.48
C LYS A 327 20.94 29.18 -4.78
N GLY A 328 19.71 29.65 -4.97
CA GLY A 328 19.13 30.78 -4.23
C GLY A 328 19.07 30.51 -2.73
N THR A 329 18.50 29.39 -2.30
CA THR A 329 18.38 29.03 -0.88
C THR A 329 19.75 28.80 -0.24
N GLU A 330 20.67 28.12 -0.93
CA GLU A 330 22.06 27.92 -0.46
C GLU A 330 22.73 29.28 -0.20
N LYS A 331 22.62 30.22 -1.14
CA LYS A 331 23.21 31.56 -1.05
C LYS A 331 22.56 32.44 0.04
N ILE A 332 21.23 32.35 0.21
CA ILE A 332 20.50 33.10 1.26
C ILE A 332 20.90 32.59 2.64
N ILE A 333 21.02 31.28 2.83
CA ILE A 333 21.41 30.68 4.10
C ILE A 333 22.85 31.04 4.44
N SER A 334 23.77 30.95 3.47
CA SER A 334 25.15 31.39 3.70
C SER A 334 25.28 32.90 3.93
N TYR A 335 24.34 33.71 3.45
CA TYR A 335 24.32 35.16 3.66
C TYR A 335 23.75 35.55 5.04
N TYR A 336 22.74 34.83 5.54
CA TYR A 336 22.17 35.06 6.87
C TYR A 336 23.01 34.46 8.01
N ILE A 337 23.83 33.45 7.71
CA ILE A 337 24.79 32.87 8.65
C ILE A 337 26.13 33.58 8.41
N ASP A 338 26.21 34.84 8.83
CA ASP A 338 27.44 35.63 8.78
C ASP A 338 28.31 35.35 10.02
N ASP A 339 29.60 35.20 9.75
CA ASP A 339 30.60 34.53 10.57
C ASP A 339 31.35 35.57 11.42
N GLU A 340 30.91 35.85 12.66
CA GLU A 340 31.78 36.60 13.59
C GLU A 340 31.57 36.39 15.10
N LYS A 341 30.60 35.57 15.58
CA LYS A 341 30.37 35.47 17.05
C LYS A 341 30.02 34.11 17.64
N TYR A 342 30.25 33.01 16.92
CA TYR A 342 29.85 31.67 17.38
C TYR A 342 30.90 30.57 17.16
N SER A 343 32.19 30.91 17.07
CA SER A 343 33.26 29.94 16.80
C SER A 343 33.86 29.23 18.03
N MET A 344 33.33 29.43 19.25
CA MET A 344 34.00 28.93 20.47
C MET A 344 33.29 27.76 21.20
N TYR A 345 32.03 27.40 20.90
CA TYR A 345 31.30 26.43 21.75
C TYR A 345 30.36 25.43 21.07
N VAL A 346 30.26 25.39 19.74
CA VAL A 346 29.44 24.37 19.05
C VAL A 346 30.16 23.90 17.79
N GLY A 347 30.62 22.65 17.78
CA GLY A 347 31.16 22.02 16.59
C GLY A 347 30.16 22.00 15.43
N SER A 348 30.54 22.67 14.32
CA SER A 348 29.94 22.63 12.97
C SER A 348 28.77 23.60 12.67
N SER A 349 29.11 24.87 12.46
CA SER A 349 28.28 25.89 11.79
C SER A 349 27.96 25.55 10.32
N ASN A 350 28.66 24.57 9.72
CA ASN A 350 28.45 24.15 8.33
C ASN A 350 27.30 23.15 8.14
N GLY A 351 26.69 22.62 9.20
CA GLY A 351 25.75 21.50 9.10
C GLY A 351 24.44 21.81 8.37
N VAL A 352 23.92 23.04 8.44
CA VAL A 352 22.64 23.43 7.80
C VAL A 352 22.84 23.81 6.33
N ALA A 353 23.91 24.52 6.00
CA ALA A 353 24.26 24.80 4.60
C ALA A 353 24.64 23.50 3.85
N ASP A 354 25.40 22.61 4.50
CA ASP A 354 25.75 21.28 3.95
C ASP A 354 24.52 20.36 3.79
N LEU A 355 23.54 20.44 4.69
CA LEU A 355 22.24 19.78 4.55
C LEU A 355 21.54 20.23 3.26
N VAL A 356 21.40 21.54 3.07
CA VAL A 356 20.69 22.12 1.93
C VAL A 356 21.41 21.75 0.63
N GLY A 357 22.74 21.85 0.57
CA GLY A 357 23.49 21.40 -0.61
C GLY A 357 23.31 19.92 -0.94
N LYS A 358 23.27 19.04 0.08
CA LYS A 358 23.16 17.58 -0.10
C LYS A 358 21.74 17.07 -0.37
N LEU A 359 20.71 17.78 0.10
CA LEU A 359 19.30 17.39 -0.07
C LEU A 359 18.65 18.01 -1.30
N THR A 360 19.08 19.20 -1.71
CA THR A 360 18.33 19.92 -2.73
C THR A 360 18.41 19.26 -4.10
N VAL A 361 19.53 18.65 -4.48
CA VAL A 361 19.63 17.94 -5.77
C VAL A 361 18.61 16.78 -5.86
N PRO A 362 18.60 15.78 -4.97
CA PRO A 362 17.55 14.75 -4.98
C PRO A 362 16.12 15.29 -4.87
N LEU A 363 15.92 16.36 -4.10
CA LEU A 363 14.61 17.00 -3.94
C LEU A 363 14.11 17.60 -5.26
N THR A 364 14.97 18.28 -6.00
CA THR A 364 14.63 18.87 -7.30
C THR A 364 14.25 17.80 -8.32
N PHE A 365 15.00 16.69 -8.38
CA PHE A 365 14.63 15.56 -9.22
C PHE A 365 13.26 14.97 -8.80
N ALA A 366 12.99 14.83 -7.50
CA ALA A 366 11.74 14.24 -7.02
C ALA A 366 10.54 15.12 -7.38
N ILE A 367 10.68 16.43 -7.21
CA ILE A 367 9.65 17.41 -7.59
C ILE A 367 9.46 17.46 -9.11
N SER A 368 10.55 17.46 -9.89
CA SER A 368 10.49 17.44 -11.36
C SER A 368 9.79 16.20 -11.88
N PHE A 369 10.15 15.00 -11.40
CA PHE A 369 9.48 13.76 -11.79
C PHE A 369 8.02 13.73 -11.34
N LEU A 370 7.70 14.29 -10.16
CA LEU A 370 6.33 14.38 -9.67
C LEU A 370 5.49 15.27 -10.58
N LEU A 371 5.98 16.46 -10.94
CA LEU A 371 5.29 17.40 -11.83
C LEU A 371 5.11 16.84 -13.25
N VAL A 372 6.10 16.13 -13.77
CA VAL A 372 5.97 15.45 -15.07
C VAL A 372 4.94 14.32 -14.98
N PHE A 373 4.93 13.56 -13.89
CA PHE A 373 3.97 12.47 -13.67
C PHE A 373 2.53 12.97 -13.56
N THR A 374 2.29 14.09 -12.86
CA THR A 374 0.95 14.71 -12.77
C THR A 374 0.50 15.26 -14.11
N LEU A 375 1.40 15.86 -14.89
CA LEU A 375 1.12 16.37 -16.23
C LEU A 375 0.68 15.24 -17.17
N VAL A 376 1.37 14.10 -17.10
CA VAL A 376 1.08 12.88 -17.88
C VAL A 376 -0.20 12.17 -17.43
N SER A 377 -0.57 12.23 -16.15
CA SER A 377 -1.71 11.46 -15.61
C SER A 377 -3.07 12.17 -15.72
N GLY A 378 -3.21 13.18 -16.59
CA GLY A 378 -4.49 13.88 -16.82
C GLY A 378 -4.44 15.41 -16.73
N GLY A 379 -3.25 16.01 -16.62
CA GLY A 379 -3.09 17.47 -16.61
C GLY A 379 -3.35 18.14 -17.98
N PHE A 380 -3.14 17.41 -19.09
CA PHE A 380 -3.40 17.89 -20.45
C PHE A 380 -4.00 16.77 -21.32
N PRO A 381 -5.23 16.93 -21.87
CA PRO A 381 -5.89 15.94 -22.74
C PRO A 381 -5.11 15.62 -24.03
N TYR A 382 -4.17 16.48 -24.40
CA TYR A 382 -3.46 16.45 -25.68
C TYR A 382 -2.23 15.55 -25.68
N LEU A 383 -1.87 14.91 -24.55
CA LEU A 383 -0.68 14.07 -24.42
C LEU A 383 -0.99 12.58 -24.20
N ASP A 384 -2.24 12.13 -24.37
CA ASP A 384 -2.71 10.78 -24.00
C ASP A 384 -1.89 9.63 -24.64
N ALA A 385 -1.47 9.79 -25.91
CA ALA A 385 -0.68 8.79 -26.61
C ALA A 385 0.73 8.59 -25.99
N VAL A 386 1.37 9.67 -25.54
CA VAL A 386 2.70 9.62 -24.90
C VAL A 386 2.59 9.26 -23.44
N ALA A 387 1.54 9.77 -22.80
CA ALA A 387 1.24 9.56 -21.41
C ALA A 387 1.15 8.06 -21.11
N SER A 388 0.39 7.31 -21.90
CA SER A 388 0.24 5.87 -21.70
C SER A 388 1.55 5.08 -21.79
N SER A 389 2.43 5.39 -22.75
CA SER A 389 3.67 4.63 -22.98
C SER A 389 4.85 5.07 -22.11
N THR A 390 4.95 6.34 -21.76
CA THR A 390 6.09 6.89 -21.00
C THR A 390 5.88 6.96 -19.49
N ARG A 391 4.62 6.84 -19.03
CA ARG A 391 4.26 6.90 -17.61
C ARG A 391 5.02 5.91 -16.72
N PRO A 392 5.20 4.62 -17.08
CA PRO A 392 5.96 3.70 -16.25
C PRO A 392 7.42 4.11 -16.06
N LEU A 393 8.04 4.68 -17.11
CA LEU A 393 9.42 5.17 -17.04
C LEU A 393 9.54 6.39 -16.11
N ILE A 394 8.57 7.31 -16.19
CA ILE A 394 8.50 8.49 -15.32
C ILE A 394 8.27 8.08 -13.87
N TRP A 395 7.39 7.10 -13.63
CA TRP A 395 7.13 6.55 -12.30
C TRP A 395 8.39 5.92 -11.68
N ILE A 396 9.13 5.11 -12.44
CA ILE A 396 10.41 4.55 -12.00
C ILE A 396 11.38 5.67 -11.63
N GLY A 397 11.48 6.72 -12.47
CA GLY A 397 12.30 7.90 -12.19
C GLY A 397 11.91 8.60 -10.87
N LEU A 398 10.61 8.76 -10.61
CA LEU A 398 10.08 9.32 -9.37
C LEU A 398 10.44 8.47 -8.15
N VAL A 399 10.26 7.15 -8.24
CA VAL A 399 10.59 6.19 -7.17
C VAL A 399 12.09 6.20 -6.88
N PHE A 400 12.96 6.22 -7.90
CA PHE A 400 14.40 6.33 -7.70
C PHE A 400 14.79 7.66 -7.06
N SER A 401 14.17 8.77 -7.46
CA SER A 401 14.49 10.08 -6.90
C SER A 401 14.05 10.22 -5.44
N THR A 402 12.88 9.69 -5.10
CA THR A 402 12.37 9.68 -3.72
C THR A 402 13.21 8.76 -2.84
N MET A 403 13.63 7.59 -3.34
CA MET A 403 14.59 6.71 -2.67
C MET A 403 15.92 7.43 -2.37
N TRP A 404 16.48 8.11 -3.39
CA TRP A 404 17.74 8.85 -3.23
C TRP A 404 17.60 9.95 -2.17
N LEU A 405 16.51 10.71 -2.21
CA LEU A 405 16.20 11.71 -1.20
C LEU A 405 16.11 11.09 0.20
N GLY A 406 15.37 9.99 0.36
CA GLY A 406 15.25 9.28 1.65
C GLY A 406 16.61 8.82 2.20
N ILE A 407 17.47 8.25 1.35
CA ILE A 407 18.83 7.83 1.74
C ILE A 407 19.67 9.03 2.20
N ARG A 408 19.57 10.18 1.51
CA ARG A 408 20.28 11.40 1.90
C ARG A 408 19.78 11.94 3.24
N ILE A 409 18.48 11.92 3.48
CA ILE A 409 17.87 12.30 4.76
C ILE A 409 18.38 11.40 5.90
N ILE A 410 18.32 10.08 5.72
CA ILE A 410 18.81 9.12 6.73
C ILE A 410 20.29 9.34 7.03
N ASN A 411 21.12 9.52 6.00
CA ASN A 411 22.55 9.79 6.16
C ASN A 411 22.80 11.10 6.92
N PHE A 412 22.03 12.14 6.62
CA PHE A 412 22.12 13.40 7.35
C PHE A 412 21.79 13.22 8.83
N PHE A 413 20.63 12.64 9.14
CA PHE A 413 20.21 12.43 10.54
C PHE A 413 21.17 11.51 11.29
N ALA A 414 21.65 10.45 10.67
CA ALA A 414 22.64 9.55 11.27
C ALA A 414 23.95 10.27 11.62
N ASN A 415 24.48 11.08 10.69
CA ASN A 415 25.70 11.85 10.93
C ASN A 415 25.48 12.96 11.96
N ARG A 416 24.32 13.62 11.94
CA ARG A 416 23.98 14.67 12.90
C ARG A 416 23.80 14.12 14.31
N TYR A 417 23.15 12.98 14.46
CA TYR A 417 23.00 12.30 15.74
C TYR A 417 24.37 11.92 16.34
N GLN A 418 25.31 11.49 15.50
CA GLN A 418 26.68 11.21 15.93
C GLN A 418 27.41 12.47 16.42
N ASN A 419 27.30 13.59 15.72
CA ASN A 419 28.04 14.80 16.08
C ASN A 419 27.51 15.50 17.34
N LEU A 420 26.21 15.47 17.62
CA LEU A 420 25.60 16.18 18.76
C LEU A 420 25.95 15.60 20.14
N GLN A 421 26.57 14.42 20.22
CA GLN A 421 26.77 13.70 21.48
C GLN A 421 28.24 13.43 21.81
N ILE A 422 29.18 13.88 20.99
CA ILE A 422 30.62 13.65 21.16
C ILE A 422 31.28 14.74 22.05
N GLU A 423 30.58 15.83 22.39
CA GLU A 423 31.26 17.03 22.90
C GLU A 423 31.28 17.20 24.43
N ASN A 424 30.91 16.21 25.25
CA ASN A 424 31.15 16.27 26.70
C ASN A 424 31.20 14.88 27.33
N LEU A 425 32.35 14.45 27.85
CA LEU A 425 32.57 13.96 29.23
C LEU A 425 33.80 13.05 29.38
N ALA A 426 34.35 13.12 30.58
CA ALA A 426 35.55 12.47 31.11
C ALA A 426 35.59 10.93 30.95
N GLU A 427 36.79 10.39 31.20
CA GLU A 427 37.33 9.05 30.94
C GLU A 427 36.50 7.80 31.33
N GLU A 428 35.31 7.93 31.93
CA GLU A 428 34.47 6.80 32.37
C GLU A 428 33.43 6.31 31.34
N HIS A 429 33.28 6.95 30.16
CA HIS A 429 32.15 6.67 29.24
C HIS A 429 32.49 6.02 27.88
N PHE A 430 33.73 5.55 27.67
CA PHE A 430 34.18 4.99 26.38
C PHE A 430 33.33 3.83 25.82
N ASP A 431 32.69 3.00 26.66
CA ASP A 431 31.87 1.87 26.22
C ASP A 431 30.50 2.26 25.65
N LYS A 432 29.86 3.30 26.21
CA LYS A 432 28.53 3.75 25.75
C LYS A 432 28.61 4.40 24.37
N GLU A 433 29.71 5.10 24.05
CA GLU A 433 29.90 5.72 22.74
C GLU A 433 30.09 4.72 21.61
N ARG A 434 30.95 3.71 21.82
CA ARG A 434 31.21 2.67 20.80
C ARG A 434 29.95 1.88 20.49
N ARG A 435 29.16 1.57 21.51
CA ARG A 435 27.88 0.89 21.38
C ARG A 435 26.86 1.72 20.59
N ARG A 436 26.73 3.02 20.87
CA ARG A 436 25.80 3.92 20.17
C ARG A 436 26.17 4.13 18.71
N ARG A 437 27.46 4.33 18.40
CA ARG A 437 27.94 4.41 17.01
C ARG A 437 27.60 3.14 16.22
N THR A 438 27.75 1.99 16.87
CA THR A 438 27.39 0.69 16.28
C THR A 438 25.89 0.60 16.00
N TYR A 439 25.03 0.99 16.95
CA TYR A 439 23.58 1.01 16.75
C TYR A 439 23.15 1.96 15.63
N VAL A 440 23.68 3.19 15.59
CA VAL A 440 23.34 4.15 14.52
C VAL A 440 23.77 3.63 13.16
N SER A 441 24.94 3.00 13.05
CA SER A 441 25.43 2.40 11.81
C SER A 441 24.55 1.25 11.34
N ILE A 442 24.16 0.34 12.25
CA ILE A 442 23.27 -0.79 11.95
C ILE A 442 21.89 -0.28 11.55
N PHE A 443 21.29 0.63 12.32
CA PHE A 443 19.98 1.19 12.06
C PHE A 443 19.93 1.88 10.69
N ARG A 444 20.94 2.69 10.37
CA ARG A 444 21.10 3.30 9.04
C ARG A 444 21.09 2.24 7.93
N ARG A 445 21.85 1.15 8.07
CA ARG A 445 21.89 0.07 7.07
C ARG A 445 20.54 -0.61 6.91
N VAL A 446 19.87 -0.91 8.02
CA VAL A 446 18.54 -1.55 8.01
C VAL A 446 17.50 -0.65 7.33
N PHE A 447 17.45 0.64 7.69
CA PHE A 447 16.52 1.59 7.08
C PHE A 447 16.79 1.78 5.58
N ILE A 448 18.05 1.88 5.18
CA ILE A 448 18.41 1.96 3.74
C ILE A 448 17.99 0.67 3.02
N PHE A 449 18.20 -0.50 3.62
CA PHE A 449 17.78 -1.77 3.04
C PHE A 449 16.25 -1.86 2.87
N VAL A 450 15.48 -1.49 3.90
CA VAL A 450 14.01 -1.45 3.83
C VAL A 450 13.52 -0.45 2.80
N MET A 451 14.13 0.74 2.73
CA MET A 451 13.82 1.74 1.70
C MET A 451 14.06 1.20 0.30
N ILE A 452 15.19 0.52 0.06
CA ILE A 452 15.49 -0.10 -1.25
C ILE A 452 14.42 -1.13 -1.61
N LEU A 453 14.05 -2.01 -0.68
CA LEU A 453 12.99 -3.00 -0.91
C LEU A 453 11.64 -2.32 -1.22
N GLY A 454 11.27 -1.29 -0.45
CA GLY A 454 10.05 -0.51 -0.68
C GLY A 454 10.05 0.20 -2.03
N SER A 455 11.19 0.74 -2.46
CA SER A 455 11.34 1.37 -3.77
C SER A 455 11.29 0.36 -4.91
N ILE A 456 11.88 -0.83 -4.75
CA ILE A 456 11.71 -1.93 -5.73
C ILE A 456 10.23 -2.29 -5.83
N TRP A 457 9.55 -2.46 -4.70
CA TRP A 457 8.11 -2.77 -4.66
C TRP A 457 7.26 -1.70 -5.36
N MET A 458 7.43 -0.43 -5.01
CA MET A 458 6.73 0.69 -5.65
C MET A 458 7.08 0.79 -7.15
N GLY A 459 8.33 0.56 -7.53
CA GLY A 459 8.73 0.55 -8.94
C GLY A 459 8.03 -0.56 -9.74
N LEU A 460 7.85 -1.75 -9.13
CA LEU A 460 7.18 -2.88 -9.75
C LEU A 460 5.65 -2.74 -9.80
N SER A 461 5.03 -1.92 -8.94
CA SER A 461 3.56 -1.82 -8.86
C SER A 461 2.91 -1.33 -10.16
N GLU A 462 3.57 -0.46 -10.90
CA GLU A 462 3.06 0.04 -12.19
C GLU A 462 3.07 -1.07 -13.27
N PHE A 463 4.04 -1.99 -13.21
CA PHE A 463 4.13 -3.13 -14.12
C PHE A 463 3.18 -4.26 -13.79
N ALA A 464 2.58 -4.27 -12.60
CA ALA A 464 1.63 -5.31 -12.19
C ALA A 464 0.36 -5.34 -13.07
N ASN A 465 0.00 -4.19 -13.67
CA ASN A 465 -1.13 -4.07 -14.59
C ASN A 465 -0.78 -4.50 -16.03
N MET A 466 0.48 -4.79 -16.35
CA MET A 466 0.88 -5.25 -17.68
C MET A 466 0.71 -6.78 -17.78
N GLU A 467 -0.13 -7.24 -18.70
CA GLU A 467 -0.34 -8.66 -18.94
C GLU A 467 0.99 -9.37 -19.30
N GLY A 468 1.32 -10.45 -18.60
CA GLY A 468 2.53 -11.26 -18.81
C GLY A 468 3.70 -10.93 -17.87
N LEU A 469 4.33 -9.76 -18.03
CA LEU A 469 5.57 -9.41 -17.31
C LEU A 469 5.34 -9.16 -15.80
N GLY A 470 4.22 -8.54 -15.43
CA GLY A 470 3.87 -8.30 -14.03
C GLY A 470 3.74 -9.59 -13.22
N LYS A 471 3.12 -10.62 -13.82
CA LYS A 471 2.90 -11.94 -13.18
C LYS A 471 4.22 -12.67 -12.91
N THR A 472 5.14 -12.69 -13.88
CA THR A 472 6.44 -13.36 -13.72
C THR A 472 7.33 -12.66 -12.69
N LEU A 473 7.34 -11.32 -12.70
CA LEU A 473 8.11 -10.53 -11.73
C LEU A 473 7.54 -10.71 -10.33
N LEU A 474 6.23 -10.63 -10.15
CA LEU A 474 5.58 -10.83 -8.85
C LEU A 474 5.81 -12.24 -8.32
N THR A 475 5.74 -13.27 -9.18
CA THR A 475 6.04 -14.66 -8.80
C THR A 475 7.49 -14.80 -8.32
N SER A 476 8.45 -14.22 -9.05
CA SER A 476 9.87 -14.26 -8.66
C SER A 476 10.14 -13.49 -7.36
N ALA A 477 9.49 -12.33 -7.17
CA ALA A 477 9.57 -11.53 -5.96
C ALA A 477 8.98 -12.29 -4.77
N GLY A 478 7.88 -13.02 -4.98
CA GLY A 478 7.27 -13.90 -3.98
C GLY A 478 8.22 -15.00 -3.52
N ILE A 479 8.86 -15.73 -4.46
CA ILE A 479 9.84 -16.77 -4.13
C ILE A 479 11.03 -16.17 -3.37
N ALA A 480 11.58 -15.04 -3.83
CA ALA A 480 12.67 -14.35 -3.14
C ALA A 480 12.26 -13.91 -1.72
N GLY A 481 11.04 -13.42 -1.56
CA GLY A 481 10.45 -13.05 -0.27
C GLY A 481 10.36 -14.23 0.70
N VAL A 482 9.94 -15.41 0.23
CA VAL A 482 9.89 -16.63 1.04
C VAL A 482 11.29 -17.04 1.50
N VAL A 483 12.30 -17.03 0.62
CA VAL A 483 13.68 -17.38 0.97
C VAL A 483 14.24 -16.43 2.03
N ILE A 484 14.02 -15.12 1.87
CA ILE A 484 14.41 -14.11 2.87
C ILE A 484 13.67 -14.33 4.19
N GLY A 485 12.39 -14.66 4.15
CA GLY A 485 11.57 -14.96 5.34
C GLY A 485 12.09 -16.16 6.13
N ILE A 486 12.41 -17.26 5.43
CA ILE A 486 13.01 -18.46 6.04
C ILE A 486 14.37 -18.12 6.67
N ALA A 487 15.22 -17.36 5.98
CA ALA A 487 16.51 -16.94 6.51
C ALA A 487 16.40 -16.02 7.74
N ALA A 488 15.34 -15.22 7.83
CA ALA A 488 15.08 -14.31 8.95
C ALA A 488 14.40 -14.97 10.16
N GLN A 489 13.84 -16.17 10.00
CA GLN A 489 13.12 -16.91 11.06
C GLN A 489 13.90 -17.00 12.40
N PRO A 490 15.23 -17.24 12.44
CA PRO A 490 15.98 -17.28 13.70
C PRO A 490 15.93 -15.97 14.49
N ILE A 491 16.04 -14.84 13.78
CA ILE A 491 16.04 -13.51 14.39
C ILE A 491 14.64 -13.16 14.90
N LEU A 492 13.60 -13.36 14.07
CA LEU A 492 12.23 -13.07 14.45
C LEU A 492 11.79 -13.90 15.66
N GLY A 493 12.10 -15.20 15.69
CA GLY A 493 11.73 -16.02 16.84
C GLY A 493 12.47 -15.63 18.13
N ASN A 494 13.67 -15.04 18.07
CA ASN A 494 14.31 -14.48 19.27
C ASN A 494 13.59 -13.21 19.76
N ILE A 495 13.09 -12.36 18.84
CA ILE A 495 12.32 -11.16 19.20
C ILE A 495 10.97 -11.56 19.82
N ILE A 496 10.27 -12.51 19.21
CA ILE A 496 8.99 -13.02 19.73
C ILE A 496 9.20 -13.66 21.10
N ALA A 497 10.26 -14.46 21.26
CA ALA A 497 10.65 -14.99 22.56
C ALA A 497 10.97 -13.86 23.56
N GLY A 498 11.65 -12.79 23.12
CA GLY A 498 11.87 -11.55 23.88
C GLY A 498 10.61 -11.00 24.49
N VAL A 499 9.60 -10.78 23.64
CA VAL A 499 8.30 -10.27 24.04
C VAL A 499 7.59 -11.27 24.97
N GLN A 500 7.62 -12.56 24.65
CA GLN A 500 6.97 -13.59 25.46
C GLN A 500 7.58 -13.70 26.86
N VAL A 501 8.91 -13.72 26.99
CA VAL A 501 9.60 -13.71 28.30
C VAL A 501 9.26 -12.43 29.06
N ALA A 502 9.22 -11.26 28.39
CA ALA A 502 8.86 -10.01 29.05
C ALA A 502 7.41 -10.02 29.59
N VAL A 503 6.48 -10.69 28.89
CA VAL A 503 5.06 -10.77 29.26
C VAL A 503 4.81 -11.84 30.32
N THR A 504 5.33 -13.05 30.13
CA THR A 504 5.09 -14.21 31.01
C THR A 504 6.02 -14.25 32.20
N GLN A 505 7.15 -13.55 32.12
CA GLN A 505 8.18 -13.42 33.16
C GLN A 505 8.57 -14.73 33.87
N PRO A 506 8.89 -15.82 33.14
CA PRO A 506 9.36 -17.07 33.76
C PRO A 506 10.72 -16.91 34.44
N VAL A 507 11.49 -15.90 34.02
CA VAL A 507 12.73 -15.45 34.63
C VAL A 507 12.73 -13.92 34.71
N ARG A 508 13.26 -13.38 35.80
CA ARG A 508 13.38 -11.94 36.07
C ARG A 508 14.84 -11.57 36.27
N ILE A 509 15.15 -10.29 36.05
CA ILE A 509 16.48 -9.75 36.35
C ILE A 509 16.74 -9.89 37.86
N GLY A 510 17.84 -10.52 38.22
CA GLY A 510 18.22 -10.85 39.59
C GLY A 510 17.90 -12.28 40.03
N ASP A 511 17.12 -13.05 39.25
CA ASP A 511 16.80 -14.44 39.61
C ASP A 511 18.05 -15.34 39.52
N SER A 512 18.15 -16.30 40.45
CA SER A 512 19.14 -17.38 40.38
C SER A 512 18.57 -18.55 39.59
N VAL A 513 19.25 -18.91 38.50
CA VAL A 513 18.79 -19.92 37.54
C VAL A 513 19.90 -20.90 37.22
N ILE A 514 19.53 -22.15 36.97
CA ILE A 514 20.41 -23.15 36.37
C ILE A 514 19.95 -23.38 34.94
N MET A 515 20.89 -23.19 34.02
CA MET A 515 20.69 -23.44 32.60
C MET A 515 21.96 -24.06 32.03
N ASP A 516 21.80 -25.16 31.28
CA ASP A 516 22.91 -25.96 30.73
C ASP A 516 23.94 -26.36 31.81
N GLY A 517 23.45 -26.73 33.00
CA GLY A 517 24.28 -27.10 34.16
C GLY A 517 25.05 -25.96 34.83
N ASN A 518 24.92 -24.71 34.35
CA ASN A 518 25.61 -23.56 34.91
C ASN A 518 24.73 -22.80 35.89
N PHE A 519 25.13 -22.76 37.17
CA PHE A 519 24.51 -21.87 38.16
C PHE A 519 24.84 -20.41 37.84
N SER A 520 23.81 -19.63 37.56
CA SER A 520 23.93 -18.27 37.05
C SER A 520 22.87 -17.35 37.63
N THR A 521 23.15 -16.05 37.64
CA THR A 521 22.19 -15.00 37.98
C THR A 521 21.83 -14.21 36.73
N VAL A 522 20.55 -13.90 36.54
CA VAL A 522 20.10 -13.09 35.40
C VAL A 522 20.54 -11.63 35.59
N GLU A 523 21.49 -11.15 34.78
CA GLU A 523 22.04 -9.79 34.88
C GLU A 523 21.25 -8.78 34.04
N ASP A 524 20.86 -9.15 32.81
CA ASP A 524 20.16 -8.26 31.88
C ASP A 524 19.25 -9.08 30.95
N LEU A 525 18.06 -8.56 30.63
CA LEU A 525 17.12 -9.16 29.67
C LEU A 525 16.91 -8.17 28.52
N ARG A 526 17.33 -8.55 27.31
CA ARG A 526 17.19 -7.72 26.10
C ARG A 526 16.20 -8.33 25.12
N TYR A 527 15.90 -7.60 24.06
CA TYR A 527 14.92 -8.03 23.05
C TYR A 527 15.22 -9.38 22.38
N THR A 528 16.49 -9.75 22.22
CA THR A 528 16.87 -10.98 21.48
C THR A 528 17.77 -11.93 22.26
N TYR A 529 18.29 -11.51 23.40
CA TYR A 529 19.15 -12.33 24.25
C TYR A 529 19.07 -11.90 25.71
N ALA A 530 19.35 -12.83 26.61
CA ALA A 530 19.61 -12.59 28.02
C ALA A 530 21.11 -12.63 28.30
N VAL A 531 21.51 -11.95 29.36
CA VAL A 531 22.86 -12.01 29.91
C VAL A 531 22.77 -12.72 31.26
N LEU A 532 23.33 -13.92 31.33
CA LEU A 532 23.42 -14.69 32.57
C LEU A 532 24.85 -14.59 33.11
N LYS A 533 24.99 -14.22 34.36
CA LYS A 533 26.28 -14.15 35.05
C LYS A 533 26.51 -15.44 35.81
N THR A 534 27.47 -16.24 35.38
CA THR A 534 27.88 -17.47 36.08
C THR A 534 28.59 -17.14 37.39
N TRP A 535 28.68 -18.12 38.29
CA TRP A 535 29.44 -18.01 39.54
C TRP A 535 30.92 -17.62 39.34
N ASP A 536 31.52 -18.00 38.22
CA ASP A 536 32.89 -17.64 37.85
C ASP A 536 33.01 -16.31 37.09
N GLU A 537 32.03 -15.40 37.26
CA GLU A 537 32.02 -14.03 36.74
C GLU A 537 31.96 -13.90 35.20
N ARG A 538 31.70 -15.00 34.48
CA ARG A 538 31.49 -14.97 33.03
C ARG A 538 30.06 -14.54 32.70
N ARG A 539 29.91 -13.83 31.58
CA ARG A 539 28.58 -13.48 31.03
C ARG A 539 28.25 -14.41 29.87
N LEU A 540 27.27 -15.29 30.08
CA LEU A 540 26.68 -16.11 29.03
C LEU A 540 25.64 -15.26 28.27
N ILE A 541 25.81 -15.15 26.97
CA ILE A 541 24.86 -14.48 26.07
C ILE A 541 23.94 -15.55 25.52
N VAL A 542 22.73 -15.63 26.09
CA VAL A 542 21.76 -16.68 25.77
C VAL A 542 20.68 -16.11 24.85
N PRO A 543 20.47 -16.64 23.63
CA PRO A 543 19.36 -16.27 22.78
C PRO A 543 18.02 -16.43 23.50
N MET A 544 17.11 -15.47 23.37
CA MET A 544 15.87 -15.53 24.15
C MET A 544 15.01 -16.76 23.81
N ARG A 545 15.11 -17.27 22.58
CA ARG A 545 14.42 -18.51 22.21
C ARG A 545 14.79 -19.67 23.13
N GLU A 546 16.07 -19.80 23.50
CA GLU A 546 16.54 -20.90 24.35
C GLU A 546 15.92 -20.85 25.74
N LEU A 547 15.66 -19.66 26.29
CA LEU A 547 14.97 -19.51 27.59
C LEU A 547 13.51 -19.99 27.59
N ILE A 548 12.91 -20.17 26.42
CA ILE A 548 11.53 -20.67 26.28
C ILE A 548 11.52 -22.12 25.84
N THR A 549 12.47 -22.53 24.99
CA THR A 549 12.49 -23.88 24.42
C THR A 549 13.22 -24.89 25.30
N GLU A 550 14.24 -24.46 26.04
CA GLU A 550 15.02 -25.32 26.94
C GLU A 550 14.47 -25.26 28.38
N THR A 551 14.80 -26.29 29.17
CA THR A 551 14.41 -26.31 30.59
C THR A 551 15.31 -25.35 31.37
N VAL A 552 14.69 -24.40 32.07
CA VAL A 552 15.37 -23.47 32.98
C VAL A 552 14.87 -23.73 34.39
N GLU A 553 15.79 -24.08 35.29
CA GLU A 553 15.45 -24.21 36.71
C GLU A 553 15.58 -22.83 37.38
N ASN A 554 14.45 -22.21 37.70
CA ASN A 554 14.44 -20.94 38.42
C ASN A 554 14.30 -21.19 39.93
N TRP A 555 15.37 -20.92 40.68
CA TRP A 555 15.44 -21.15 42.12
C TRP A 555 14.98 -19.93 42.94
N SER A 556 14.48 -18.87 42.29
CA SER A 556 14.07 -17.63 42.96
C SER A 556 12.72 -17.06 42.47
N HIS A 557 11.97 -17.82 41.67
CA HIS A 557 10.76 -17.34 40.98
C HIS A 557 9.60 -16.97 41.93
N THR A 558 9.26 -17.86 42.86
CA THR A 558 8.06 -17.72 43.72
C THR A 558 8.44 -17.56 45.19
N GLU A 559 9.28 -18.44 45.70
CA GLU A 559 9.85 -18.34 47.04
C GLU A 559 11.36 -18.48 46.92
N VAL A 560 12.07 -17.65 47.69
CA VAL A 560 13.54 -17.66 47.73
C VAL A 560 14.04 -18.73 48.71
N HIS A 561 13.16 -19.19 49.62
CA HIS A 561 13.45 -20.29 50.54
C HIS A 561 13.81 -21.55 49.75
N GLN A 562 15.02 -22.08 49.99
CA GLN A 562 15.55 -23.22 49.26
C GLN A 562 15.99 -24.31 50.22
N THR A 563 15.67 -25.55 49.86
CA THR A 563 16.16 -26.76 50.54
C THR A 563 17.25 -27.42 49.71
N CYS A 564 18.40 -27.69 50.33
CA CYS A 564 19.56 -28.30 49.72
C CYS A 564 19.85 -29.69 50.36
N PRO A 565 20.13 -30.73 49.57
CA PRO A 565 20.46 -32.04 50.11
C PRO A 565 21.92 -32.15 50.57
N VAL A 566 22.13 -32.78 51.72
CA VAL A 566 23.44 -33.17 52.26
C VAL A 566 23.56 -34.69 52.21
N PHE A 567 24.52 -35.21 51.45
CA PHE A 567 24.74 -36.65 51.35
C PHE A 567 25.92 -37.07 52.22
N LEU A 568 25.74 -38.12 53.01
CA LEU A 568 26.79 -38.76 53.81
C LEU A 568 26.83 -40.26 53.48
N TYR A 569 28.02 -40.85 53.47
CA TYR A 569 28.22 -42.27 53.24
C TYR A 569 28.91 -42.88 54.46
N ILE A 570 28.30 -43.91 55.03
CA ILE A 570 28.73 -44.54 56.29
C ILE A 570 28.73 -46.06 56.14
N ASP A 571 29.45 -46.76 57.02
CA ASP A 571 29.46 -48.22 57.10
C ASP A 571 28.27 -48.75 57.92
N TYR A 572 27.94 -50.03 57.76
CA TYR A 572 26.84 -50.74 58.42
C TYR A 572 26.89 -50.76 59.95
N GLY A 573 28.05 -50.52 60.54
CA GLY A 573 28.23 -50.47 62.00
C GLY A 573 27.98 -49.10 62.62
N ALA A 574 27.72 -48.07 61.82
CA ALA A 574 27.52 -46.71 62.30
C ALA A 574 26.23 -46.58 63.11
N ASP A 575 26.27 -45.77 64.16
CA ASP A 575 25.07 -45.41 64.93
C ASP A 575 24.34 -44.28 64.21
N ILE A 576 23.34 -44.68 63.42
CA ILE A 576 22.53 -43.78 62.58
C ILE A 576 21.69 -42.82 63.45
N ASP A 577 21.21 -43.25 64.62
CA ASP A 577 20.39 -42.40 65.48
C ASP A 577 21.22 -41.28 66.10
N ALA A 578 22.46 -41.60 66.53
CA ALA A 578 23.42 -40.59 66.97
C ALA A 578 23.78 -39.59 65.85
N ILE A 579 24.04 -40.08 64.63
CA ILE A 579 24.31 -39.22 63.46
C ILE A 579 23.11 -38.31 63.17
N ARG A 580 21.90 -38.84 63.23
CA ARG A 580 20.66 -38.08 62.98
C ARG A 580 20.48 -36.96 64.00
N GLN A 581 20.62 -37.27 65.30
CA GLN A 581 20.50 -36.28 66.36
C GLN A 581 21.57 -35.19 66.23
N HIS A 582 22.81 -35.58 65.91
CA HIS A 582 23.89 -34.62 65.72
C HIS A 582 23.63 -33.70 64.53
N PHE A 583 23.27 -34.26 63.37
CA PHE A 583 22.93 -33.48 62.17
C PHE A 583 21.85 -32.44 62.46
N ILE A 584 20.75 -32.84 63.10
CA ILE A 584 19.65 -31.94 63.47
C ILE A 584 20.16 -30.85 64.41
N SER A 585 20.94 -31.19 65.43
CA SER A 585 21.46 -30.21 66.40
C SER A 585 22.36 -29.15 65.74
N VAL A 586 23.24 -29.58 64.84
CA VAL A 586 24.21 -28.71 64.17
C VAL A 586 23.51 -27.78 63.18
N VAL A 587 22.54 -28.29 62.42
CA VAL A 587 21.77 -27.45 61.50
C VAL A 587 20.96 -26.41 62.27
N LYS A 588 20.35 -26.79 63.40
CA LYS A 588 19.56 -25.88 64.22
C LYS A 588 20.36 -24.78 64.90
N ASP A 589 21.62 -25.04 65.23
CA ASP A 589 22.54 -24.05 65.82
C ASP A 589 23.17 -23.13 64.76
N HIS A 590 23.02 -23.45 63.47
CA HIS A 590 23.70 -22.75 62.40
C HIS A 590 23.04 -21.39 62.07
N LYS A 591 23.85 -20.34 61.98
CA LYS A 591 23.43 -18.95 61.65
C LYS A 591 22.66 -18.79 60.32
N LEU A 592 22.83 -19.74 59.39
CA LEU A 592 22.21 -19.71 58.06
C LEU A 592 20.88 -20.48 58.00
N TRP A 593 20.50 -21.22 59.04
CA TRP A 593 19.20 -21.88 59.08
C TRP A 593 18.11 -20.85 59.38
N ASP A 594 17.01 -20.92 58.63
CA ASP A 594 15.96 -19.90 58.63
C ASP A 594 14.76 -20.24 59.52
N ASN A 595 14.87 -21.29 60.35
CA ASN A 595 13.84 -21.78 61.27
C ASN A 595 12.49 -22.13 60.60
N LYS A 596 12.41 -22.23 59.27
CA LYS A 596 11.16 -22.50 58.55
C LYS A 596 10.92 -23.98 58.31
N THR A 597 11.95 -24.68 57.83
CA THR A 597 11.88 -26.11 57.53
C THR A 597 12.76 -26.85 58.53
N GLU A 598 12.16 -27.84 59.19
CA GLU A 598 12.85 -28.71 60.13
C GLU A 598 13.91 -29.54 59.39
N PRO A 599 15.17 -29.57 59.88
CA PRO A 599 16.18 -30.42 59.27
C PRO A 599 15.86 -31.90 59.51
N GLU A 600 15.95 -32.69 58.46
CA GLU A 600 15.68 -34.12 58.50
C GLU A 600 16.82 -34.88 57.82
N ILE A 601 17.06 -36.12 58.25
CA ILE A 601 18.03 -37.01 57.60
C ILE A 601 17.52 -38.45 57.57
N PHE A 602 17.50 -38.99 56.36
CA PHE A 602 16.98 -40.32 56.05
C PHE A 602 18.08 -41.22 55.49
N VAL A 603 17.96 -42.51 55.76
CA VAL A 603 18.68 -43.53 54.99
C VAL A 603 17.96 -43.65 53.66
N VAL A 604 18.63 -43.31 52.56
CA VAL A 604 18.02 -43.30 51.21
C VAL A 604 18.45 -44.49 50.37
N GLU A 605 19.65 -45.02 50.62
CA GLU A 605 20.17 -46.17 49.88
C GLU A 605 21.07 -47.01 50.79
N VAL A 606 21.03 -48.33 50.60
CA VAL A 606 21.92 -49.29 51.27
C VAL A 606 22.55 -50.16 50.19
N THR A 607 23.86 -50.03 50.01
CA THR A 607 24.65 -50.80 49.05
C THR A 607 25.52 -51.82 49.78
N GLU A 608 26.04 -52.85 49.10
CA GLU A 608 26.91 -53.88 49.69
C GLU A 608 28.11 -53.34 50.48
N LYS A 609 28.55 -52.12 50.20
CA LYS A 609 29.71 -51.47 50.83
C LYS A 609 29.36 -50.33 51.79
N THR A 610 28.29 -49.58 51.53
CA THR A 610 27.98 -48.35 52.27
C THR A 610 26.48 -48.11 52.40
N ILE A 611 26.10 -47.42 53.47
CA ILE A 611 24.78 -46.83 53.66
C ILE A 611 24.87 -45.35 53.28
N GLN A 612 23.95 -44.88 52.43
CA GLN A 612 23.82 -43.48 52.06
C GLN A 612 22.74 -42.81 52.91
N LEU A 613 23.14 -41.77 53.62
CA LEU A 613 22.24 -40.85 54.31
C LEU A 613 22.03 -39.60 53.45
N ARG A 614 20.78 -39.12 53.38
CA ARG A 614 20.42 -37.83 52.78
C ARG A 614 19.78 -36.96 53.84
N GLY A 615 20.52 -35.95 54.26
CA GLY A 615 20.04 -34.81 55.03
C GLY A 615 19.40 -33.77 54.13
N ALA A 616 18.41 -33.04 54.64
CA ALA A 616 17.85 -31.86 54.02
C ALA A 616 18.10 -30.65 54.93
N VAL A 617 18.71 -29.61 54.38
CA VAL A 617 18.92 -28.33 55.07
C VAL A 617 18.25 -27.21 54.29
N SER A 618 17.65 -26.25 54.97
CA SER A 618 17.00 -25.10 54.33
C SER A 618 17.61 -23.78 54.78
N SER A 619 17.50 -22.78 53.92
CA SER A 619 17.87 -21.41 54.24
C SER A 619 16.98 -20.40 53.51
N ILE A 620 17.21 -19.13 53.78
CA ILE A 620 16.44 -18.00 53.24
C ILE A 620 16.64 -17.82 51.73
N GLY A 621 17.74 -18.35 51.18
CA GLY A 621 18.09 -18.23 49.78
C GLY A 621 18.90 -19.39 49.20
N PRO A 622 18.96 -19.52 47.86
CA PRO A 622 19.73 -20.53 47.16
C PRO A 622 21.20 -20.63 47.57
N ILE A 623 21.87 -19.48 47.64
CA ILE A 623 23.32 -19.39 47.90
C ILE A 623 23.58 -19.73 49.37
N GLU A 624 22.75 -19.23 50.27
CA GLU A 624 22.82 -19.49 51.70
C GLU A 624 22.52 -20.96 52.01
N ALA A 625 21.53 -21.57 51.34
CA ALA A 625 21.20 -22.99 51.51
C ALA A 625 22.32 -23.90 50.99
N TRP A 626 22.93 -23.55 49.86
CA TRP A 626 24.11 -24.25 49.35
C TRP A 626 25.30 -24.13 50.30
N THR A 627 25.57 -22.92 50.79
CA THR A 627 26.65 -22.63 51.75
C THR A 627 26.44 -23.40 53.06
N LEU A 628 25.23 -23.37 53.62
CA LEU A 628 24.83 -24.16 54.77
C LEU A 628 25.08 -25.65 54.53
N ALA A 629 24.65 -26.20 53.39
CA ALA A 629 24.89 -27.60 53.08
C ALA A 629 26.40 -27.95 53.02
N CYS A 630 27.24 -27.05 52.52
CA CYS A 630 28.70 -27.22 52.51
C CYS A 630 29.28 -27.20 53.93
N GLU A 631 28.95 -26.18 54.74
CA GLU A 631 29.42 -26.06 56.12
C GLU A 631 28.95 -27.24 56.99
N ILE A 632 27.72 -27.71 56.80
CA ILE A 632 27.19 -28.89 57.50
C ILE A 632 27.90 -30.16 57.06
N ARG A 633 28.24 -30.34 55.76
CA ARG A 633 29.04 -31.49 55.32
C ARG A 633 30.39 -31.53 56.02
N GLU A 634 31.08 -30.39 56.13
CA GLU A 634 32.36 -30.29 56.81
C GLU A 634 32.25 -30.63 58.31
N GLN A 635 31.24 -30.09 58.99
CA GLN A 635 31.00 -30.37 60.42
C GLN A 635 30.63 -31.83 60.67
N MET A 636 29.78 -32.42 59.82
CA MET A 636 29.41 -33.83 59.91
C MET A 636 30.60 -34.75 59.64
N LEU A 637 31.49 -34.40 58.71
CA LEU A 637 32.74 -35.14 58.48
C LEU A 637 33.64 -35.10 59.73
N GLY A 638 33.76 -33.94 60.38
CA GLY A 638 34.47 -33.81 61.66
C GLY A 638 33.88 -34.71 62.76
N TYR A 639 32.56 -34.67 62.95
CA TYR A 639 31.87 -35.54 63.91
C TYR A 639 32.06 -37.02 63.62
N LEU A 640 31.91 -37.44 62.35
CA LEU A 640 32.10 -38.82 61.94
C LEU A 640 33.55 -39.28 62.20
N HIS A 641 34.52 -38.41 61.98
CA HIS A 641 35.93 -38.71 62.28
C HIS A 641 36.19 -38.83 63.79
N ASP A 642 35.63 -37.94 64.61
CA ASP A 642 35.93 -37.90 66.05
C ASP A 642 35.18 -38.97 66.86
N GLN A 643 33.90 -39.20 66.54
CA GLN A 643 33.01 -40.04 67.33
C GLN A 643 32.74 -41.42 66.70
N GLN A 644 32.83 -41.52 65.37
CA GLN A 644 32.47 -42.73 64.62
C GLN A 644 33.54 -43.19 63.61
N ASN A 645 34.82 -42.87 63.85
CA ASN A 645 35.94 -43.14 62.94
C ASN A 645 35.98 -44.59 62.42
N LYS A 646 35.62 -45.54 63.30
CA LYS A 646 35.61 -46.98 63.02
C LYS A 646 34.60 -47.39 61.94
N TYR A 647 33.59 -46.55 61.68
CA TYR A 647 32.47 -46.82 60.77
C TYR A 647 32.49 -45.93 59.54
N LEU A 648 33.64 -45.35 59.21
CA LEU A 648 33.86 -44.75 57.91
C LEU A 648 33.92 -45.85 56.83
N PRO A 649 33.49 -45.56 55.59
CA PRO A 649 33.55 -46.52 54.49
C PRO A 649 34.96 -47.12 54.34
N THR A 650 35.07 -48.43 54.49
CA THR A 650 36.33 -49.17 54.34
C THR A 650 36.10 -50.45 53.54
N GLU A 651 37.12 -50.88 52.79
CA GLU A 651 37.07 -52.18 52.11
C GLU A 651 37.48 -53.29 53.07
N ARG A 652 36.62 -54.31 53.21
CA ARG A 652 36.86 -55.45 54.10
C ARG A 652 37.36 -56.64 53.27
N PHE A 653 38.57 -57.11 53.54
CA PHE A 653 39.14 -58.32 52.95
C PHE A 653 39.20 -59.43 53.98
N ALA A 654 38.52 -60.56 53.70
CA ALA A 654 38.69 -61.78 54.48
C ALA A 654 39.84 -62.60 53.88
N LEU A 655 41.02 -62.56 54.50
CA LEU A 655 42.12 -63.46 54.17
C LEU A 655 41.77 -64.86 54.70
N ARG A 656 41.40 -65.77 53.79
CA ARG A 656 41.21 -67.18 54.12
C ARG A 656 42.59 -67.82 54.27
N GLN A 657 42.98 -68.18 55.49
CA GLN A 657 44.14 -69.06 55.70
C GLN A 657 43.69 -70.48 55.37
N ASP A 658 44.17 -71.02 54.25
CA ASP A 658 44.04 -72.44 53.94
C ASP A 658 44.89 -73.23 54.95
N HIS A 659 44.22 -74.01 55.81
CA HIS A 659 44.84 -74.90 56.78
C HIS A 659 45.34 -76.19 56.15
#